data_AF-A0A5D0Q9A9-F1
#
_entry.id   AF-A0A5D0Q9A9-F1
#
_cell.length_a   1.000
_cell.length_b   1.000
_cell.length_c   1.000
_cell.angle_alpha   90.00
_cell.angle_beta   90.00
_cell.angle_gamma   90.00
#
_symmetry.space_group_name_H-M   'P 1'
#
loop_
_entity.id
_entity.type
_entity.pdbx_description
1 polymer ?
#
loop_
_entity_poly.entity_id
_entity_poly.type
_entity_poly.pdbx_seq_one_letter_code
_entity_poly.pdbx_strand_id
1 'polypeptide(L)'
;MTLIKRLAACGMAVALAVLGGATPAVAGTPHVEELGVPLQDVLLIGGVVAPGPGGRTVLWGASSGSPAHLNAVDPVTGAEVARYDLPGAGGSWAVDAARDGSVYVGTYGDGRLYRWTDQGGVQDLGRPLASENFIWTVAAGEGATVYGGTSPGGRLFAYDPATGVRDYGRLSPAHSYVRSVAYAGGKIYAGTEAPAAVFEIDAATGASRQLPTPDGLDPANQWAYDVNVAGDHLYVRYGGASPGPLRVWDIAAGRWTGALESAHGLDVSPPDADGAVYLVRSGELVRYDPGTGAVTGTGMPFTGRVANTRGIGWAELGLPDYPGRSVVGLLWRGLMFRYNPQTGAKSFVQTAVKGEPIDVTTLAQGPDGRMYAGGFLNGGFAALDQETGQRAEFHTFSQSEGMVAHRGRLYIGAYPEARVYAYDPGLPWNSTEYSPSPEPGHEPNPARLFDFATDKQIRPRALVSAGRYLAAGTMPDLGHLGGVLAVWDPRTGALKHAERNVVQDQSIVSLAYRDGVLYGGTSIYSGQSATPPTQPEAKLFAWSVKEDRLLWEIVPAPGKPAIPALTFDARGRLWGIAGGEVFAVSTAAREVVERVTLSGSRSAGGQLAYNPRDRKLYGAHAGQDVFSLDPRTGRHTELRQGPVQHLAVHGNGDVWFAEGPRLFRLTR
;
A
#
# COMPACT_ATOMS: atom_id res chain seq x y z
N MET A 1 36.69 18.44 -106.40
CA MET A 1 37.22 19.82 -106.36
C MET A 1 36.91 20.41 -104.99
N THR A 2 37.98 20.90 -104.35
CA THR A 2 38.04 21.87 -103.23
C THR A 2 37.55 21.48 -101.82
N LEU A 3 38.56 21.19 -100.97
CA LEU A 3 38.55 21.22 -99.50
C LEU A 3 38.08 22.58 -98.93
N ILE A 4 37.57 22.60 -97.69
CA ILE A 4 38.03 23.49 -96.61
C ILE A 4 37.49 23.02 -95.24
N LYS A 5 38.40 23.07 -94.26
CA LYS A 5 38.31 22.68 -92.84
C LYS A 5 37.36 23.58 -92.04
N ARG A 6 36.77 23.06 -90.96
CA ARG A 6 36.22 23.86 -89.84
C ARG A 6 36.81 23.40 -88.51
N LEU A 7 37.41 24.35 -87.78
CA LEU A 7 37.87 24.24 -86.39
C LEU A 7 36.71 24.56 -85.43
N ALA A 8 36.73 23.88 -84.28
CA ALA A 8 35.88 24.10 -83.13
C ALA A 8 36.39 25.28 -82.27
N ALA A 9 35.46 26.02 -81.64
CA ALA A 9 35.76 27.00 -80.60
C ALA A 9 34.87 26.72 -79.37
N CYS A 10 35.51 26.62 -78.21
CA CYS A 10 34.89 26.46 -76.90
C CYS A 10 34.13 27.71 -76.45
N GLY A 11 32.97 27.51 -75.81
CA GLY A 11 32.28 28.48 -74.98
C GLY A 11 31.69 27.79 -73.75
N MET A 12 32.16 28.16 -72.57
CA MET A 12 31.77 27.63 -71.26
C MET A 12 30.45 28.29 -70.81
N ALA A 13 29.44 27.51 -70.41
CA ALA A 13 28.23 28.03 -69.77
C ALA A 13 27.89 27.19 -68.53
N VAL A 14 27.68 27.92 -67.43
CA VAL A 14 27.47 27.46 -66.04
C VAL A 14 26.08 26.82 -65.89
N ALA A 15 26.02 25.61 -65.34
CA ALA A 15 24.76 24.97 -64.94
C ALA A 15 24.43 25.33 -63.47
N LEU A 16 23.29 26.00 -63.25
CA LEU A 16 22.69 26.11 -61.92
C LEU A 16 22.10 24.76 -61.51
N ALA A 17 22.64 24.18 -60.44
CA ALA A 17 22.03 23.03 -59.78
C ALA A 17 20.84 23.49 -58.92
N VAL A 18 19.63 23.10 -59.28
CA VAL A 18 18.45 23.22 -58.43
C VAL A 18 18.55 22.12 -57.37
N LEU A 19 18.95 22.51 -56.15
CA LEU A 19 18.85 21.65 -54.97
C LEU A 19 17.37 21.46 -54.63
N GLY A 20 16.84 20.26 -54.89
CA GLY A 20 15.52 19.85 -54.39
C GLY A 20 15.54 19.85 -52.87
N GLY A 21 14.79 20.77 -52.26
CA GLY A 21 14.58 20.80 -50.82
C GLY A 21 13.85 19.52 -50.40
N ALA A 22 14.51 18.69 -49.60
CA ALA A 22 13.83 17.61 -48.89
C ALA A 22 12.76 18.25 -47.97
N THR A 23 11.51 17.88 -48.19
CA THR A 23 10.42 18.19 -47.28
C THR A 23 10.76 17.62 -45.91
N PRO A 24 10.70 18.42 -44.82
CA PRO A 24 10.90 17.87 -43.48
C PRO A 24 9.82 16.80 -43.23
N ALA A 25 10.26 15.63 -42.77
CA ALA A 25 9.35 14.59 -42.30
C ALA A 25 8.42 15.21 -41.25
N VAL A 26 7.12 15.14 -41.50
CA VAL A 26 6.09 15.51 -40.52
C VAL A 26 6.32 14.60 -39.31
N ALA A 27 6.75 15.18 -38.19
CA ALA A 27 6.82 14.46 -36.93
C ALA A 27 5.42 13.91 -36.64
N GLY A 28 5.30 12.59 -36.54
CA GLY A 28 4.02 11.94 -36.25
C GLY A 28 3.36 12.54 -35.01
N THR A 29 2.04 12.64 -35.03
CA THR A 29 1.27 13.02 -33.84
C THR A 29 1.61 12.04 -32.72
N PRO A 30 1.91 12.51 -31.49
CA PRO A 30 2.21 11.62 -30.38
C PRO A 30 1.09 10.57 -30.22
N HIS A 31 1.44 9.29 -30.22
CA HIS A 31 0.47 8.21 -30.08
C HIS A 31 0.45 7.73 -28.63
N VAL A 32 -0.72 7.82 -27.98
CA VAL A 32 -0.94 7.28 -26.64
C VAL A 32 -1.62 5.92 -26.76
N GLU A 33 -0.95 4.90 -26.26
CA GLU A 33 -1.44 3.52 -26.18
C GLU A 33 -1.81 3.18 -24.73
N GLU A 34 -2.97 2.55 -24.52
CA GLU A 34 -3.34 1.95 -23.24
C GLU A 34 -2.80 0.51 -23.16
N LEU A 35 -2.04 0.22 -22.11
CA LEU A 35 -1.35 -1.05 -21.90
C LEU A 35 -2.04 -1.96 -20.87
N GLY A 36 -3.17 -1.52 -20.30
CA GLY A 36 -3.96 -2.27 -19.33
C GLY A 36 -3.51 -2.08 -17.88
N VAL A 37 -3.75 -3.10 -17.04
CA VAL A 37 -3.53 -3.06 -15.59
C VAL A 37 -2.30 -3.91 -15.20
N PRO A 38 -1.18 -3.28 -14.82
CA PRO A 38 0.04 -4.01 -14.48
C PRO A 38 -0.02 -4.64 -13.09
N LEU A 39 -0.78 -4.07 -12.16
CA LEU A 39 -0.79 -4.50 -10.76
C LEU A 39 -2.18 -4.95 -10.35
N GLN A 40 -2.28 -6.19 -9.86
CA GLN A 40 -3.52 -6.78 -9.37
C GLN A 40 -3.20 -7.77 -8.26
N ASP A 41 -3.82 -7.62 -7.09
CA ASP A 41 -3.61 -8.51 -5.95
C ASP A 41 -4.88 -8.63 -5.10
N VAL A 42 -4.95 -9.69 -4.31
CA VAL A 42 -6.04 -9.92 -3.38
C VAL A 42 -5.78 -9.12 -2.09
N LEU A 43 -6.77 -8.38 -1.62
CA LEU A 43 -6.79 -7.87 -0.25
C LEU A 43 -8.03 -8.34 0.48
N LEU A 44 -7.90 -9.45 1.21
CA LEU A 44 -8.94 -10.00 2.09
C LEU A 44 -8.69 -9.49 3.50
N ILE A 45 -9.53 -8.63 4.06
CA ILE A 45 -9.23 -8.01 5.36
C ILE A 45 -10.29 -8.23 6.43
N GLY A 46 -11.38 -8.92 6.10
CA GLY A 46 -12.32 -9.50 7.05
C GLY A 46 -12.73 -10.88 6.60
N GLY A 47 -13.16 -11.73 7.52
CA GLY A 47 -13.56 -13.09 7.22
C GLY A 47 -14.02 -13.87 8.45
N VAL A 48 -14.64 -15.02 8.20
CA VAL A 48 -15.15 -15.93 9.22
C VAL A 48 -15.24 -17.34 8.63
N VAL A 49 -15.14 -18.37 9.46
CA VAL A 49 -15.41 -19.76 9.04
C VAL A 49 -16.82 -20.12 9.46
N ALA A 50 -17.70 -20.36 8.49
CA ALA A 50 -19.11 -20.63 8.74
C ALA A 50 -19.73 -21.44 7.60
N PRO A 51 -20.95 -21.98 7.76
CA PRO A 51 -21.72 -22.50 6.64
C PRO A 51 -21.88 -21.44 5.54
N GLY A 52 -21.84 -21.89 4.29
CA GLY A 52 -22.07 -21.07 3.11
C GLY A 52 -23.03 -21.73 2.13
N PRO A 53 -22.91 -21.44 0.82
CA PRO A 53 -23.84 -21.95 -0.20
C PRO A 53 -24.06 -23.46 -0.12
N GLY A 54 -25.31 -23.88 0.04
CA GLY A 54 -25.69 -25.29 0.19
C GLY A 54 -25.31 -25.92 1.54
N GLY A 55 -25.10 -25.10 2.58
CA GLY A 55 -24.86 -25.54 3.97
C GLY A 55 -23.46 -26.07 4.27
N ARG A 56 -22.56 -26.08 3.28
CA ARG A 56 -21.17 -26.54 3.46
C ARG A 56 -20.35 -25.48 4.20
N THR A 57 -19.44 -25.90 5.07
CA THR A 57 -18.48 -24.99 5.70
C THR A 57 -17.56 -24.38 4.65
N VAL A 58 -17.47 -23.06 4.64
CA VAL A 58 -16.59 -22.28 3.77
C VAL A 58 -15.78 -21.30 4.60
N LEU A 59 -14.71 -20.78 4.00
CA LEU A 59 -14.02 -19.60 4.49
C LEU A 59 -14.67 -18.39 3.82
N TRP A 60 -15.44 -17.61 4.57
CA TRP A 60 -15.95 -16.33 4.09
C TRP A 60 -14.86 -15.27 4.21
N GLY A 61 -14.73 -14.43 3.19
CA GLY A 61 -13.79 -13.33 3.20
C GLY A 61 -14.23 -12.14 2.35
N ALA A 62 -14.06 -10.94 2.87
CA ALA A 62 -14.36 -9.71 2.15
C ALA A 62 -13.10 -9.17 1.45
N SER A 63 -13.12 -9.15 0.12
CA SER A 63 -12.04 -8.59 -0.70
C SER A 63 -12.32 -7.13 -1.01
N SER A 64 -11.30 -6.28 -0.83
CA SER A 64 -11.38 -4.85 -1.14
C SER A 64 -11.32 -4.62 -2.64
N GLY A 65 -12.13 -3.69 -3.15
CA GLY A 65 -12.35 -3.41 -4.58
C GLY A 65 -13.31 -2.25 -4.80
N SER A 66 -13.62 -1.92 -6.05
CA SER A 66 -14.66 -0.93 -6.38
C SER A 66 -15.65 -1.52 -7.41
N PRO A 67 -16.73 -2.21 -6.95
CA PRO A 67 -17.10 -2.45 -5.55
C PRO A 67 -16.25 -3.54 -4.87
N ALA A 68 -16.33 -3.62 -3.54
CA ALA A 68 -15.82 -4.75 -2.78
C ALA A 68 -16.66 -6.02 -3.01
N HIS A 69 -16.14 -7.17 -2.58
CA HIS A 69 -16.84 -8.45 -2.74
C HIS A 69 -16.79 -9.31 -1.49
N LEU A 70 -17.88 -10.03 -1.22
CA LEU A 70 -17.92 -11.15 -0.27
C LEU A 70 -17.68 -12.45 -1.02
N ASN A 71 -16.66 -13.21 -0.60
CA ASN A 71 -16.22 -14.44 -1.26
C ASN A 71 -16.39 -15.63 -0.31
N ALA A 72 -16.92 -16.74 -0.84
CA ALA A 72 -16.94 -18.03 -0.16
C ALA A 72 -15.86 -18.93 -0.77
N VAL A 73 -14.94 -19.42 0.06
CA VAL A 73 -13.83 -20.26 -0.38
C VAL A 73 -13.97 -21.66 0.20
N ASP A 74 -13.82 -22.67 -0.65
CA ASP A 74 -13.78 -24.07 -0.24
C ASP A 74 -12.50 -24.37 0.57
N PRO A 75 -12.61 -24.81 1.84
CA PRO A 75 -11.46 -25.09 2.68
C PRO A 75 -10.67 -26.33 2.25
N VAL A 76 -11.13 -27.13 1.28
CA VAL A 76 -10.44 -28.32 0.75
C VAL A 76 -9.67 -28.02 -0.53
N THR A 77 -10.15 -27.12 -1.38
CA THR A 77 -9.52 -26.86 -2.68
C THR A 77 -8.95 -25.44 -2.81
N GLY A 78 -9.42 -24.50 -1.99
CA GLY A 78 -9.14 -23.07 -2.18
C GLY A 78 -9.96 -22.44 -3.31
N ALA A 79 -10.90 -23.16 -3.92
CA ALA A 79 -11.76 -22.62 -4.96
C ALA A 79 -12.72 -21.55 -4.40
N GLU A 80 -12.90 -20.44 -5.13
CA GLU A 80 -13.95 -19.45 -4.89
C GLU A 80 -15.28 -20.07 -5.35
N VAL A 81 -16.07 -20.61 -4.42
CA VAL A 81 -17.33 -21.29 -4.72
C VAL A 81 -18.51 -20.33 -4.87
N ALA A 82 -18.37 -19.11 -4.33
CA ALA A 82 -19.28 -18.00 -4.62
C ALA A 82 -18.57 -16.66 -4.42
N ARG A 83 -19.05 -15.66 -5.16
CA ARG A 83 -18.61 -14.26 -5.07
C ARG A 83 -19.83 -13.35 -5.23
N TYR A 84 -19.94 -12.37 -4.36
CA TYR A 84 -21.05 -11.43 -4.34
C TYR A 84 -20.52 -10.00 -4.25
N ASP A 85 -21.03 -9.13 -5.11
CA ASP A 85 -20.70 -7.71 -5.06
C ASP A 85 -21.32 -7.06 -3.80
N LEU A 86 -20.60 -6.08 -3.25
CA LEU A 86 -21.05 -5.20 -2.17
C LEU A 86 -21.15 -3.76 -2.73
N PRO A 87 -22.23 -3.41 -3.44
CA PRO A 87 -22.30 -2.16 -4.20
C PRO A 87 -22.13 -0.91 -3.34
N GLY A 88 -21.15 -0.06 -3.66
CA GLY A 88 -20.87 1.16 -2.89
C GLY A 88 -19.92 0.94 -1.70
N ALA A 89 -19.37 -0.26 -1.53
CA ALA A 89 -18.29 -0.53 -0.58
C ALA A 89 -16.92 -0.55 -1.25
N GLY A 90 -15.89 -0.03 -0.57
CA GLY A 90 -14.47 -0.16 -0.96
C GLY A 90 -13.78 -1.42 -0.38
N GLY A 91 -14.35 -1.98 0.68
CA GLY A 91 -13.90 -3.20 1.36
C GLY A 91 -14.53 -3.34 2.74
N SER A 92 -14.07 -4.33 3.50
CA SER A 92 -14.60 -4.62 4.84
C SER A 92 -13.58 -5.33 5.72
N TRP A 93 -13.52 -4.92 6.99
CA TRP A 93 -12.89 -5.66 8.08
C TRP A 93 -13.89 -6.56 8.82
N ALA A 94 -15.17 -6.24 8.71
CA ALA A 94 -16.24 -6.74 9.54
C ALA A 94 -17.02 -7.81 8.78
N VAL A 95 -16.72 -9.08 9.03
CA VAL A 95 -17.48 -10.22 8.51
C VAL A 95 -17.76 -11.17 9.67
N ASP A 96 -19.03 -11.51 9.90
CA ASP A 96 -19.38 -12.54 10.88
C ASP A 96 -20.67 -13.27 10.47
N ALA A 97 -20.86 -14.48 11.00
CA ALA A 97 -21.99 -15.33 10.69
C ALA A 97 -22.92 -15.50 11.90
N ALA A 98 -24.20 -15.18 11.71
CA ALA A 98 -25.23 -15.39 12.72
C ALA A 98 -25.66 -16.87 12.78
N ARG A 99 -26.30 -17.26 13.89
CA ARG A 99 -26.71 -18.65 14.13
C ARG A 99 -27.76 -19.17 13.15
N ASP A 100 -28.48 -18.27 12.49
CA ASP A 100 -29.45 -18.59 11.44
C ASP A 100 -28.80 -18.92 10.08
N GLY A 101 -27.45 -18.87 10.00
CA GLY A 101 -26.68 -19.11 8.78
C GLY A 101 -26.50 -17.86 7.90
N SER A 102 -26.99 -16.70 8.32
CA SER A 102 -26.73 -15.44 7.63
C SER A 102 -25.30 -14.98 7.83
N VAL A 103 -24.71 -14.34 6.82
CA VAL A 103 -23.40 -13.68 6.94
C VAL A 103 -23.58 -12.18 6.83
N TYR A 104 -23.07 -11.43 7.79
CA TYR A 104 -23.15 -9.98 7.83
C TYR A 104 -21.80 -9.36 7.47
N VAL A 105 -21.85 -8.28 6.71
CA VAL A 105 -20.65 -7.54 6.29
C VAL A 105 -20.82 -6.05 6.57
N GLY A 106 -19.98 -5.50 7.43
CA GLY A 106 -19.90 -4.06 7.68
C GLY A 106 -18.77 -3.43 6.85
N THR A 107 -19.03 -2.34 6.12
CA THR A 107 -18.06 -1.81 5.15
C THR A 107 -17.53 -0.43 5.51
N TYR A 108 -16.47 -0.03 4.81
CA TYR A 108 -15.90 1.30 4.89
C TYR A 108 -16.15 2.16 3.65
N GLY A 109 -16.01 3.48 3.82
CA GLY A 109 -16.28 4.51 2.80
C GLY A 109 -17.63 5.18 3.05
N ASP A 110 -18.69 4.38 3.19
CA ASP A 110 -20.06 4.84 3.47
C ASP A 110 -20.71 4.11 4.66
N GLY A 111 -19.99 3.24 5.39
CA GLY A 111 -20.50 2.62 6.62
C GLY A 111 -21.74 1.75 6.42
N ARG A 112 -21.79 0.96 5.34
CA ARG A 112 -22.95 0.13 4.98
C ARG A 112 -22.91 -1.26 5.62
N LEU A 113 -24.07 -1.78 5.98
CA LEU A 113 -24.24 -3.14 6.45
C LEU A 113 -24.89 -3.98 5.36
N TYR A 114 -24.36 -5.16 5.10
CA TYR A 114 -24.92 -6.15 4.18
C TYR A 114 -25.27 -7.42 4.93
N ARG A 115 -26.24 -8.17 4.40
CA ARG A 115 -26.59 -9.51 4.85
C ARG A 115 -26.66 -10.45 3.67
N TRP A 116 -25.92 -11.56 3.75
CA TRP A 116 -26.06 -12.70 2.86
C TRP A 116 -26.94 -13.77 3.51
N THR A 117 -27.77 -14.42 2.69
CA THR A 117 -28.48 -15.66 3.04
C THR A 117 -28.42 -16.64 1.86
N ASP A 118 -28.50 -17.95 2.14
CA ASP A 118 -28.44 -18.99 1.11
C ASP A 118 -29.54 -18.84 0.03
N GLN A 119 -30.74 -18.41 0.44
CA GLN A 119 -31.87 -18.21 -0.47
C GLN A 119 -31.88 -16.84 -1.16
N GLY A 120 -31.39 -15.80 -0.50
CA GLY A 120 -31.55 -14.41 -0.92
C GLY A 120 -30.30 -13.77 -1.53
N GLY A 121 -29.15 -14.44 -1.49
CA GLY A 121 -27.87 -13.81 -1.84
C GLY A 121 -27.55 -12.64 -0.91
N VAL A 122 -26.75 -11.67 -1.39
CA VAL A 122 -26.39 -10.46 -0.66
C VAL A 122 -27.47 -9.38 -0.79
N GLN A 123 -27.83 -8.78 0.34
CA GLN A 123 -28.73 -7.62 0.45
C GLN A 123 -28.00 -6.45 1.13
N ASP A 124 -28.08 -5.26 0.54
CA ASP A 124 -27.65 -4.01 1.16
C ASP A 124 -28.73 -3.53 2.14
N LEU A 125 -28.38 -3.46 3.43
CA LEU A 125 -29.26 -3.00 4.52
C LEU A 125 -29.12 -1.49 4.77
N GLY A 126 -28.30 -0.80 3.99
CA GLY A 126 -28.03 0.63 4.09
C GLY A 126 -27.05 0.96 5.20
N ARG A 127 -27.13 2.20 5.68
CA ARG A 127 -26.27 2.73 6.75
C ARG A 127 -27.01 2.61 8.08
N PRO A 128 -26.57 1.74 9.02
CA PRO A 128 -27.24 1.61 10.31
C PRO A 128 -27.28 2.94 11.08
N LEU A 129 -26.19 3.71 11.01
CA LEU A 129 -26.04 5.01 11.68
C LEU A 129 -25.57 6.07 10.67
N ALA A 130 -26.40 7.08 10.41
CA ALA A 130 -26.10 8.12 9.41
C ALA A 130 -24.88 8.99 9.76
N SER A 131 -24.50 9.08 11.04
CA SER A 131 -23.31 9.81 11.50
C SER A 131 -21.99 9.07 11.22
N GLU A 132 -22.06 7.80 10.86
CA GLU A 132 -20.90 6.91 10.76
C GLU A 132 -20.64 6.52 9.31
N ASN A 133 -19.38 6.46 8.91
CA ASN A 133 -18.96 6.13 7.53
C ASN A 133 -18.06 4.88 7.46
N PHE A 134 -17.87 4.20 8.59
CA PHE A 134 -17.07 3.00 8.70
C PHE A 134 -17.67 2.08 9.76
N ILE A 135 -17.92 0.81 9.40
CA ILE A 135 -18.20 -0.26 10.35
C ILE A 135 -16.94 -1.12 10.48
N TRP A 136 -16.29 -1.07 11.64
CA TRP A 136 -15.00 -1.72 11.88
C TRP A 136 -15.12 -3.21 12.16
N THR A 137 -16.25 -3.60 12.74
CA THR A 137 -16.48 -4.94 13.27
C THR A 137 -17.97 -5.23 13.26
N VAL A 138 -18.32 -6.49 13.07
CA VAL A 138 -19.65 -7.04 13.36
C VAL A 138 -19.45 -8.28 14.21
N ALA A 139 -20.37 -8.55 15.13
CA ALA A 139 -20.36 -9.73 15.99
C ALA A 139 -21.75 -10.33 16.06
N ALA A 140 -21.85 -11.64 15.82
CA ALA A 140 -23.06 -12.40 15.94
C ALA A 140 -23.52 -12.48 17.41
N GLY A 141 -24.78 -12.10 17.62
CA GLY A 141 -25.45 -12.15 18.91
C GLY A 141 -26.32 -13.40 19.07
N GLU A 142 -27.33 -13.26 19.93
CA GLU A 142 -28.42 -14.24 20.01
C GLU A 142 -29.30 -14.20 18.74
N GLY A 143 -29.69 -15.39 18.25
CA GLY A 143 -30.54 -15.52 17.08
C GLY A 143 -29.91 -14.95 15.80
N ALA A 144 -30.61 -13.98 15.19
CA ALA A 144 -30.20 -13.29 13.97
C ALA A 144 -29.68 -11.86 14.22
N THR A 145 -29.57 -11.46 15.50
CA THR A 145 -29.05 -10.14 15.88
C THR A 145 -27.54 -10.09 15.67
N VAL A 146 -27.04 -8.97 15.16
CA VAL A 146 -25.60 -8.64 15.12
C VAL A 146 -25.33 -7.30 15.78
N TYR A 147 -24.14 -7.16 16.36
CA TYR A 147 -23.66 -5.92 16.96
C TYR A 147 -22.53 -5.35 16.11
N GLY A 148 -22.50 -4.04 15.90
CA GLY A 148 -21.47 -3.39 15.09
C GLY A 148 -20.85 -2.17 15.77
N GLY A 149 -19.53 -2.05 15.63
CA GLY A 149 -18.75 -0.92 16.11
C GLY A 149 -18.33 0.00 14.96
N THR A 150 -18.37 1.32 15.19
CA THR A 150 -18.21 2.31 14.11
C THR A 150 -17.20 3.42 14.41
N SER A 151 -16.90 4.19 13.36
CA SER A 151 -16.22 5.50 13.42
C SER A 151 -16.87 6.49 12.43
N PRO A 152 -16.72 7.82 12.61
CA PRO A 152 -15.84 8.53 13.55
C PRO A 152 -16.46 8.83 14.92
N GLY A 153 -17.70 8.43 15.17
CA GLY A 153 -18.42 8.77 16.39
C GLY A 153 -18.15 7.85 17.58
N GLY A 154 -17.39 6.76 17.40
CA GLY A 154 -17.14 5.75 18.44
C GLY A 154 -18.44 5.13 18.96
N ARG A 155 -19.34 4.74 18.04
CA ARG A 155 -20.68 4.26 18.35
C ARG A 155 -20.82 2.75 18.24
N LEU A 156 -21.80 2.22 18.98
CA LEU A 156 -22.22 0.84 18.96
C LEU A 156 -23.68 0.76 18.49
N PHE A 157 -23.98 -0.18 17.59
CA PHE A 157 -25.35 -0.49 17.20
C PHE A 157 -25.63 -1.99 17.28
N ALA A 158 -26.91 -2.36 17.34
CA ALA A 158 -27.38 -3.69 16.97
C ALA A 158 -28.24 -3.60 15.72
N TYR A 159 -28.24 -4.67 14.92
CA TYR A 159 -29.20 -4.90 13.87
C TYR A 159 -29.85 -6.26 14.07
N ASP A 160 -31.18 -6.30 14.00
CA ASP A 160 -31.94 -7.53 13.97
C ASP A 160 -32.94 -7.46 12.80
N PRO A 161 -33.07 -8.49 11.96
CA PRO A 161 -33.93 -8.43 10.78
C PRO A 161 -35.42 -8.29 11.11
N ALA A 162 -35.86 -8.64 12.32
CA ALA A 162 -37.26 -8.48 12.75
C ALA A 162 -37.54 -7.10 13.35
N THR A 163 -36.55 -6.49 14.03
CA THR A 163 -36.76 -5.24 14.79
C THR A 163 -35.99 -4.02 14.26
N GLY A 164 -35.08 -4.21 13.32
CA GLY A 164 -34.28 -3.15 12.70
C GLY A 164 -33.05 -2.77 13.52
N VAL A 165 -32.62 -1.51 13.38
CA VAL A 165 -31.41 -0.99 14.03
C VAL A 165 -31.74 -0.44 15.41
N ARG A 166 -30.91 -0.78 16.40
CA ARG A 166 -30.85 -0.14 17.72
C ARG A 166 -29.52 0.58 17.88
N ASP A 167 -29.56 1.89 18.15
CA ASP A 167 -28.38 2.70 18.48
C ASP A 167 -28.11 2.67 19.99
N TYR A 168 -26.94 2.19 20.41
CA TYR A 168 -26.49 2.25 21.81
C TYR A 168 -25.76 3.57 22.12
N GLY A 169 -25.53 4.40 21.11
CA GLY A 169 -24.84 5.68 21.22
C GLY A 169 -23.33 5.54 21.25
N ARG A 170 -22.68 6.65 21.63
CA ARG A 170 -21.22 6.74 21.75
C ARG A 170 -20.78 6.12 23.09
N LEU A 171 -19.82 5.20 23.04
CA LEU A 171 -19.37 4.49 24.25
C LEU A 171 -18.59 5.38 25.21
N SER A 172 -17.77 6.32 24.68
CA SER A 172 -16.99 7.25 25.49
C SER A 172 -16.63 8.51 24.70
N PRO A 173 -16.62 9.70 25.33
CA PRO A 173 -16.21 10.94 24.69
C PRO A 173 -14.72 10.95 24.29
N ALA A 174 -13.90 10.06 24.86
CA ALA A 174 -12.47 9.95 24.56
C ALA A 174 -12.17 9.14 23.29
N HIS A 175 -13.14 8.39 22.75
CA HIS A 175 -12.91 7.48 21.64
C HIS A 175 -13.80 7.83 20.45
N SER A 176 -13.20 7.81 19.27
CA SER A 176 -13.84 7.94 17.96
C SER A 176 -14.01 6.60 17.23
N TYR A 177 -13.45 5.53 17.78
CA TYR A 177 -13.47 4.19 17.19
C TYR A 177 -13.96 3.17 18.22
N VAL A 178 -14.99 2.42 17.83
CA VAL A 178 -15.25 1.08 18.38
C VAL A 178 -14.66 0.09 17.39
N ARG A 179 -13.45 -0.38 17.68
CA ARG A 179 -12.60 -1.12 16.74
C ARG A 179 -12.97 -2.60 16.65
N SER A 180 -13.38 -3.20 17.75
CA SER A 180 -13.70 -4.62 17.85
C SER A 180 -14.90 -4.83 18.77
N VAL A 181 -15.72 -5.82 18.46
CA VAL A 181 -16.90 -6.19 19.25
C VAL A 181 -16.97 -7.71 19.32
N ALA A 182 -17.35 -8.24 20.47
CA ALA A 182 -17.77 -9.63 20.64
C ALA A 182 -19.02 -9.70 21.52
N TYR A 183 -19.70 -10.84 21.50
CA TYR A 183 -20.91 -11.07 22.29
C TYR A 183 -20.82 -12.39 23.06
N ALA A 184 -21.23 -12.36 24.33
CA ALA A 184 -21.39 -13.55 25.17
C ALA A 184 -22.50 -13.35 26.21
N GLY A 185 -23.43 -14.29 26.34
CA GLY A 185 -24.35 -14.37 27.48
C GLY A 185 -25.12 -13.07 27.78
N GLY A 186 -25.67 -12.39 26.76
CA GLY A 186 -26.39 -11.14 26.93
C GLY A 186 -25.50 -9.89 27.12
N LYS A 187 -24.17 -10.04 27.03
CA LYS A 187 -23.20 -8.95 27.11
C LYS A 187 -22.48 -8.74 25.79
N ILE A 188 -22.24 -7.48 25.48
CA ILE A 188 -21.42 -7.01 24.35
C ILE A 188 -20.10 -6.51 24.93
N TYR A 189 -18.99 -6.96 24.38
CA TYR A 189 -17.66 -6.50 24.73
C TYR A 189 -17.10 -5.67 23.58
N ALA A 190 -16.67 -4.43 23.84
CA ALA A 190 -16.27 -3.49 22.79
C ALA A 190 -14.90 -2.87 23.07
N GLY A 191 -13.94 -3.05 22.16
CA GLY A 191 -12.59 -2.49 22.23
C GLY A 191 -12.48 -1.15 21.48
N THR A 192 -11.71 -0.22 22.03
CA THR A 192 -11.52 1.14 21.47
C THR A 192 -10.07 1.47 21.14
N GLU A 193 -9.87 2.59 20.44
CA GLU A 193 -8.57 3.18 20.15
C GLU A 193 -7.82 3.67 21.41
N ALA A 194 -6.64 4.27 21.21
CA ALA A 194 -5.84 4.87 22.27
C ALA A 194 -6.56 6.06 22.94
N PRO A 195 -6.61 6.14 24.29
CA PRO A 195 -6.09 5.16 25.23
C PRO A 195 -6.94 3.88 25.29
N ALA A 196 -6.32 2.70 25.16
CA ALA A 196 -7.05 1.43 25.06
C ALA A 196 -8.07 1.25 26.19
N ALA A 197 -9.32 0.97 25.82
CA ALA A 197 -10.37 0.58 26.74
C ALA A 197 -11.19 -0.59 26.17
N VAL A 198 -11.75 -1.39 27.07
CA VAL A 198 -12.74 -2.42 26.77
C VAL A 198 -13.99 -2.10 27.57
N PHE A 199 -15.12 -2.00 26.91
CA PHE A 199 -16.42 -1.78 27.53
C PHE A 199 -17.21 -3.09 27.54
N GLU A 200 -17.85 -3.38 28.67
CA GLU A 200 -18.91 -4.39 28.77
C GLU A 200 -20.25 -3.67 28.77
N ILE A 201 -21.13 -4.04 27.85
CA ILE A 201 -22.45 -3.45 27.66
C ILE A 201 -23.51 -4.54 27.82
N ASP A 202 -24.53 -4.27 28.62
CA ASP A 202 -25.71 -5.11 28.69
C ASP A 202 -26.55 -4.97 27.42
N ALA A 203 -26.72 -6.07 26.68
CA ALA A 203 -27.38 -6.01 25.37
C ALA A 203 -28.85 -5.58 25.48
N ALA A 204 -29.54 -5.95 26.57
CA ALA A 204 -30.95 -5.61 26.75
C ALA A 204 -31.15 -4.14 27.14
N THR A 205 -30.41 -3.66 28.13
CA THR A 205 -30.60 -2.32 28.73
C THR A 205 -29.72 -1.24 28.11
N GLY A 206 -28.58 -1.61 27.52
CA GLY A 206 -27.56 -0.67 27.06
C GLY A 206 -26.68 -0.10 28.18
N ALA A 207 -26.82 -0.57 29.42
CA ALA A 207 -25.96 -0.17 30.51
C ALA A 207 -24.50 -0.58 30.20
N SER A 208 -23.58 0.37 30.29
CA SER A 208 -22.18 0.19 29.90
C SER A 208 -21.23 0.48 31.07
N ARG A 209 -20.18 -0.33 31.18
CA ARG A 209 -19.05 -0.09 32.10
C ARG A 209 -17.73 -0.41 31.41
N GLN A 210 -16.67 0.28 31.79
CA GLN A 210 -15.31 -0.07 31.37
C GLN A 210 -14.77 -1.23 32.22
N LEU A 211 -14.14 -2.22 31.60
CA LEU A 211 -13.39 -3.27 32.29
C LEU A 211 -12.08 -2.70 32.87
N PRO A 212 -11.56 -3.23 33.99
CA PRO A 212 -10.28 -2.78 34.52
C PRO A 212 -9.15 -3.03 33.51
N THR A 213 -8.18 -2.13 33.45
CA THR A 213 -6.98 -2.31 32.64
C THR A 213 -6.20 -3.54 33.16
N PRO A 214 -5.73 -4.45 32.27
CA PRO A 214 -4.87 -5.55 32.66
C PRO A 214 -3.58 -5.08 33.35
N ASP A 215 -3.09 -5.83 34.32
CA ASP A 215 -1.82 -5.53 35.00
C ASP A 215 -0.65 -5.45 34.02
N GLY A 216 0.22 -4.45 34.21
CA GLY A 216 1.42 -4.25 33.40
C GLY A 216 1.17 -3.72 31.98
N LEU A 217 -0.08 -3.38 31.62
CA LEU A 217 -0.40 -2.77 30.34
C LEU A 217 -0.44 -1.22 30.46
N ASP A 218 0.29 -0.52 29.61
CA ASP A 218 0.11 0.92 29.39
C ASP A 218 -0.96 1.15 28.31
N PRO A 219 -2.17 1.64 28.66
CA PRO A 219 -3.23 1.87 27.69
C PRO A 219 -3.00 3.12 26.85
N ALA A 220 -2.16 4.08 27.27
CA ALA A 220 -2.09 5.42 26.68
C ALA A 220 -1.74 5.41 25.18
N ASN A 221 -0.92 4.45 24.75
CA ASN A 221 -0.42 4.36 23.37
C ASN A 221 -0.84 3.06 22.68
N GLN A 222 -1.88 2.39 23.19
CA GLN A 222 -2.35 1.12 22.66
C GLN A 222 -3.82 1.20 22.32
N TRP A 223 -4.28 0.34 21.41
CA TRP A 223 -5.69 0.13 21.13
C TRP A 223 -6.08 -1.23 21.72
N ALA A 224 -7.31 -1.39 22.21
CA ALA A 224 -7.91 -2.71 22.38
C ALA A 224 -8.36 -3.19 21.00
N TYR A 225 -7.40 -3.74 20.25
CA TYR A 225 -7.48 -3.85 18.81
C TYR A 225 -8.42 -4.98 18.37
N ASP A 226 -8.33 -6.14 19.02
CA ASP A 226 -9.22 -7.28 18.78
C ASP A 226 -9.81 -7.76 20.10
N VAL A 227 -11.11 -8.05 20.07
CA VAL A 227 -11.90 -8.54 21.21
C VAL A 227 -12.69 -9.72 20.66
N ASN A 228 -12.34 -10.93 21.09
CA ASN A 228 -12.97 -12.16 20.65
C ASN A 228 -13.50 -12.94 21.86
N VAL A 229 -14.64 -13.62 21.70
CA VAL A 229 -15.17 -14.55 22.70
C VAL A 229 -15.01 -15.96 22.17
N ALA A 230 -14.44 -16.85 22.99
CA ALA A 230 -14.40 -18.28 22.71
C ALA A 230 -14.58 -19.07 24.01
N GLY A 231 -15.65 -19.87 24.08
CA GLY A 231 -16.09 -20.48 25.33
C GLY A 231 -16.47 -19.42 26.36
N ASP A 232 -16.00 -19.59 27.59
CA ASP A 232 -16.27 -18.70 28.73
C ASP A 232 -15.24 -17.56 28.89
N HIS A 233 -14.41 -17.35 27.88
CA HIS A 233 -13.30 -16.40 27.92
C HIS A 233 -13.39 -15.34 26.85
N LEU A 234 -12.98 -14.13 27.22
CA LEU A 234 -12.74 -13.01 26.32
C LEU A 234 -11.23 -12.86 26.09
N TYR A 235 -10.83 -12.78 24.83
CA TYR A 235 -9.46 -12.60 24.38
C TYR A 235 -9.32 -11.19 23.84
N VAL A 236 -8.47 -10.37 24.46
CA VAL A 236 -8.25 -8.98 24.07
C VAL A 236 -6.81 -8.77 23.66
N ARG A 237 -6.59 -8.48 22.38
CA ARG A 237 -5.26 -8.14 21.87
C ARG A 237 -5.07 -6.63 21.84
N TYR A 238 -4.02 -6.15 22.48
CA TYR A 238 -3.68 -4.74 22.53
C TYR A 238 -2.56 -4.40 21.53
N GLY A 239 -2.62 -3.19 20.97
CA GLY A 239 -1.64 -2.69 20.01
C GLY A 239 -2.26 -2.28 18.67
N GLY A 240 -1.84 -2.92 17.58
CA GLY A 240 -2.26 -2.59 16.21
C GLY A 240 -2.31 -3.82 15.29
N ALA A 241 -2.10 -3.62 13.99
CA ALA A 241 -2.06 -4.72 13.01
C ALA A 241 -0.81 -5.63 13.13
N SER A 242 0.19 -5.22 13.91
CA SER A 242 1.39 -6.01 14.24
C SER A 242 1.15 -6.91 15.44
N PRO A 243 2.00 -7.93 15.67
CA PRO A 243 1.93 -8.75 16.88
C PRO A 243 1.95 -7.90 18.15
N GLY A 244 1.14 -8.28 19.14
CA GLY A 244 0.96 -7.50 20.37
C GLY A 244 0.57 -8.36 21.57
N PRO A 245 0.56 -7.78 22.78
CA PRO A 245 0.10 -8.45 23.98
C PRO A 245 -1.38 -8.84 23.87
N LEU A 246 -1.69 -10.11 24.10
CA LEU A 246 -3.05 -10.62 24.30
C LEU A 246 -3.28 -10.88 25.79
N ARG A 247 -4.46 -10.52 26.27
CA ARG A 247 -4.92 -10.72 27.64
C ARG A 247 -6.23 -11.49 27.63
N VAL A 248 -6.39 -12.38 28.60
CA VAL A 248 -7.53 -13.29 28.71
C VAL A 248 -8.34 -12.91 29.93
N TRP A 249 -9.63 -12.66 29.72
CA TRP A 249 -10.61 -12.31 30.74
C TRP A 249 -11.58 -13.47 30.92
N ASP A 250 -11.68 -13.97 32.15
CA ASP A 250 -12.71 -14.94 32.54
C ASP A 250 -14.02 -14.18 32.77
N ILE A 251 -15.01 -14.47 31.91
CA ILE A 251 -16.29 -13.75 31.88
C ILE A 251 -17.06 -13.98 33.18
N ALA A 252 -17.08 -15.21 33.69
CA ALA A 252 -17.83 -15.57 34.89
C ALA A 252 -17.15 -15.04 36.16
N ALA A 253 -15.83 -15.15 36.24
CA ALA A 253 -15.05 -14.68 37.39
C ALA A 253 -14.88 -13.15 37.41
N GLY A 254 -15.06 -12.48 36.28
CA GLY A 254 -14.95 -11.03 36.16
C GLY A 254 -13.53 -10.52 36.44
N ARG A 255 -12.51 -11.22 35.93
CA ARG A 255 -11.09 -10.85 36.12
C ARG A 255 -10.19 -11.34 34.99
N TRP A 256 -9.04 -10.70 34.83
CA TRP A 256 -7.97 -11.17 33.95
C TRP A 256 -7.31 -12.42 34.53
N THR A 257 -7.11 -13.45 33.70
CA THR A 257 -6.58 -14.76 34.11
C THR A 257 -5.36 -15.21 33.30
N GLY A 258 -5.13 -14.65 32.11
CA GLY A 258 -4.05 -15.07 31.23
C GLY A 258 -3.42 -13.94 30.42
N ALA A 259 -2.18 -14.16 29.99
CA ALA A 259 -1.44 -13.25 29.12
C ALA A 259 -0.59 -14.03 28.12
N LEU A 260 -0.68 -13.65 26.84
CA LEU A 260 0.19 -14.14 25.77
C LEU A 260 0.86 -12.96 25.09
N GLU A 261 2.18 -12.93 25.14
CA GLU A 261 2.94 -11.92 24.41
C GLU A 261 3.13 -12.31 22.95
N SER A 262 3.18 -11.30 22.07
CA SER A 262 3.36 -11.46 20.62
C SER A 262 2.28 -12.30 19.92
N ALA A 263 1.03 -12.18 20.36
CA ALA A 263 -0.12 -12.72 19.65
C ALA A 263 -0.37 -11.93 18.36
N HIS A 264 -0.90 -12.59 17.33
CA HIS A 264 -1.06 -12.02 16.00
C HIS A 264 -2.33 -12.56 15.32
N GLY A 265 -2.83 -11.84 14.31
CA GLY A 265 -4.13 -12.11 13.70
C GLY A 265 -5.29 -11.40 14.42
N LEU A 266 -6.47 -11.42 13.79
CA LEU A 266 -7.67 -10.73 14.27
C LEU A 266 -8.64 -11.63 15.05
N ASP A 267 -8.42 -12.95 15.02
CA ASP A 267 -9.33 -13.94 15.60
C ASP A 267 -8.58 -15.06 16.31
N VAL A 268 -9.30 -15.67 17.25
CA VAL A 268 -8.98 -16.97 17.86
C VAL A 268 -9.99 -18.01 17.36
N SER A 269 -9.60 -19.27 17.26
CA SER A 269 -10.54 -20.31 16.83
C SER A 269 -11.66 -20.52 17.84
N PRO A 270 -12.83 -21.04 17.42
CA PRO A 270 -13.75 -21.68 18.36
C PRO A 270 -13.01 -22.77 19.17
N PRO A 271 -13.42 -23.03 20.42
CA PRO A 271 -12.73 -23.96 21.29
C PRO A 271 -12.74 -25.39 20.72
N ASP A 272 -11.68 -26.14 21.00
CA ASP A 272 -11.64 -27.58 20.79
C ASP A 272 -12.42 -28.33 21.87
N ALA A 273 -12.32 -29.67 21.88
CA ALA A 273 -13.07 -30.50 22.80
C ALA A 273 -12.70 -30.28 24.28
N ASP A 274 -11.50 -29.75 24.57
CA ASP A 274 -11.02 -29.48 25.93
C ASP A 274 -11.20 -28.00 26.31
N GLY A 275 -11.82 -27.18 25.45
CA GLY A 275 -11.98 -25.74 25.68
C GLY A 275 -10.77 -24.89 25.27
N ALA A 276 -9.73 -25.48 24.68
CA ALA A 276 -8.56 -24.75 24.20
C ALA A 276 -8.81 -24.12 22.83
N VAL A 277 -8.11 -23.03 22.53
CA VAL A 277 -8.24 -22.29 21.27
C VAL A 277 -6.95 -22.31 20.47
N TYR A 278 -7.05 -22.14 19.15
CA TYR A 278 -5.91 -21.94 18.27
C TYR A 278 -5.79 -20.47 17.90
N LEU A 279 -4.58 -19.93 17.95
CA LEU A 279 -4.26 -18.56 17.56
C LEU A 279 -2.81 -18.46 17.08
N VAL A 280 -2.45 -17.39 16.38
CA VAL A 280 -1.07 -17.16 15.97
C VAL A 280 -0.32 -16.42 17.06
N ARG A 281 0.84 -16.93 17.44
CA ARG A 281 1.74 -16.31 18.43
C ARG A 281 3.19 -16.50 18.00
N SER A 282 3.98 -15.43 18.08
CA SER A 282 5.42 -15.46 17.79
C SER A 282 5.77 -16.11 16.46
N GLY A 283 4.91 -15.91 15.44
CA GLY A 283 5.09 -16.46 14.11
C GLY A 283 4.73 -17.94 13.95
N GLU A 284 3.90 -18.50 14.84
CA GLU A 284 3.45 -19.89 14.78
C GLU A 284 1.97 -19.99 15.15
N LEU A 285 1.23 -20.93 14.54
CA LEU A 285 -0.07 -21.34 15.10
C LEU A 285 0.20 -22.13 16.39
N VAL A 286 -0.43 -21.72 17.48
CA VAL A 286 -0.32 -22.39 18.78
C VAL A 286 -1.70 -22.79 19.28
N ARG A 287 -1.77 -23.87 20.05
CA ARG A 287 -2.91 -24.22 20.87
C ARG A 287 -2.72 -23.61 22.27
N TYR A 288 -3.71 -22.87 22.74
CA TYR A 288 -3.72 -22.24 24.06
C TYR A 288 -4.90 -22.75 24.89
N ASP A 289 -4.59 -23.28 26.07
CA ASP A 289 -5.59 -23.67 27.06
C ASP A 289 -5.80 -22.52 28.07
N PRO A 290 -6.98 -21.87 28.08
CA PRO A 290 -7.24 -20.76 28.99
C PRO A 290 -7.40 -21.18 30.45
N GLY A 291 -7.72 -22.45 30.73
CA GLY A 291 -7.89 -22.95 32.10
C GLY A 291 -6.56 -23.20 32.80
N THR A 292 -5.55 -23.69 32.07
CA THR A 292 -4.21 -23.97 32.63
C THR A 292 -3.17 -22.93 32.26
N GLY A 293 -3.42 -22.12 31.23
CA GLY A 293 -2.45 -21.20 30.63
C GLY A 293 -1.43 -21.89 29.72
N ALA A 294 -1.57 -23.19 29.44
CA ALA A 294 -0.61 -23.94 28.63
C ALA A 294 -0.64 -23.52 27.16
N VAL A 295 0.54 -23.32 26.57
CA VAL A 295 0.73 -23.02 25.14
C VAL A 295 1.49 -24.18 24.49
N THR A 296 0.89 -24.80 23.47
CA THR A 296 1.49 -25.92 22.72
C THR A 296 1.70 -25.51 21.27
N GLY A 297 2.93 -25.63 20.78
CA GLY A 297 3.27 -25.38 19.38
C GLY A 297 2.70 -26.45 18.44
N THR A 298 2.27 -26.03 17.26
CA THR A 298 1.82 -26.93 16.17
C THR A 298 2.92 -27.13 15.11
N GLY A 299 3.98 -26.35 15.20
CA GLY A 299 5.04 -26.21 14.20
C GLY A 299 4.57 -25.55 12.89
N MET A 300 3.34 -25.03 12.81
CA MET A 300 2.86 -24.37 11.59
C MET A 300 3.29 -22.90 11.57
N PRO A 301 4.18 -22.50 10.64
CA PRO A 301 4.78 -21.16 10.66
C PRO A 301 3.86 -20.11 10.04
N PHE A 302 3.80 -18.94 10.66
CA PHE A 302 3.12 -17.73 10.18
C PHE A 302 4.14 -16.59 10.19
N THR A 303 4.96 -16.51 9.15
CA THR A 303 6.06 -15.54 9.07
C THR A 303 5.73 -14.37 8.16
N GLY A 304 6.53 -13.31 8.23
CA GLY A 304 6.36 -12.13 7.37
C GLY A 304 5.24 -11.19 7.80
N ARG A 305 5.11 -10.07 7.09
CA ARG A 305 4.08 -9.04 7.30
C ARG A 305 2.72 -9.49 6.79
N VAL A 306 2.70 -10.54 5.95
CA VAL A 306 1.51 -11.04 5.26
C VAL A 306 0.73 -12.17 5.93
N ALA A 307 1.20 -12.67 7.07
CA ALA A 307 0.60 -13.83 7.74
C ALA A 307 -0.43 -13.48 8.83
N ASN A 308 -1.28 -12.47 8.56
CA ASN A 308 -2.39 -12.11 9.47
C ASN A 308 -3.61 -12.99 9.21
N THR A 309 -4.08 -13.72 10.21
CA THR A 309 -5.37 -14.43 10.12
C THR A 309 -6.53 -13.43 10.08
N ARG A 310 -7.46 -13.66 9.15
CA ARG A 310 -8.67 -12.84 8.92
C ARG A 310 -9.97 -13.60 9.17
N GLY A 311 -9.85 -14.80 9.73
CA GLY A 311 -10.92 -15.73 10.03
C GLY A 311 -10.28 -17.09 10.28
N ILE A 312 -10.59 -17.70 11.42
CA ILE A 312 -10.04 -19.00 11.85
C ILE A 312 -11.16 -19.84 12.45
N GLY A 313 -11.24 -21.12 12.08
CA GLY A 313 -12.28 -22.01 12.58
C GLY A 313 -12.08 -23.46 12.19
N TRP A 314 -13.12 -24.26 12.40
CA TRP A 314 -13.09 -25.71 12.18
C TRP A 314 -13.77 -26.08 10.87
N ALA A 315 -13.15 -26.98 10.10
CA ALA A 315 -13.77 -27.63 8.95
C ALA A 315 -13.38 -29.12 8.90
N GLU A 316 -14.30 -29.96 8.42
CA GLU A 316 -13.99 -31.34 8.04
C GLU A 316 -13.60 -31.38 6.57
N LEU A 317 -12.38 -31.85 6.29
CA LEU A 317 -11.80 -31.71 4.94
C LEU A 317 -12.00 -32.95 4.06
N GLY A 318 -12.30 -34.10 4.66
CA GLY A 318 -12.44 -35.37 3.93
C GLY A 318 -11.17 -35.82 3.20
N LEU A 319 -10.00 -35.28 3.56
CA LEU A 319 -8.71 -35.65 2.99
C LEU A 319 -8.05 -36.74 3.87
N PRO A 320 -7.30 -37.71 3.28
CA PRO A 320 -6.68 -38.79 4.04
C PRO A 320 -5.79 -38.34 5.20
N ASP A 321 -4.99 -37.29 5.00
CA ASP A 321 -4.07 -36.76 6.02
C ASP A 321 -4.75 -35.81 7.01
N TYR A 322 -6.03 -35.48 6.79
CA TYR A 322 -6.82 -34.54 7.60
C TYR A 322 -8.10 -35.22 8.13
N PRO A 323 -7.98 -36.27 8.97
CA PRO A 323 -9.15 -36.92 9.55
C PRO A 323 -9.88 -36.00 10.54
N GLY A 324 -11.22 -36.10 10.57
CA GLY A 324 -12.06 -35.30 11.45
C GLY A 324 -11.93 -33.79 11.21
N ARG A 325 -12.05 -33.00 12.27
CA ARG A 325 -12.00 -31.54 12.21
C ARG A 325 -10.56 -31.04 12.12
N SER A 326 -10.32 -30.13 11.19
CA SER A 326 -9.06 -29.39 11.01
C SER A 326 -9.28 -27.91 11.26
N VAL A 327 -8.26 -27.24 11.79
CA VAL A 327 -8.24 -25.77 11.90
C VAL A 327 -7.93 -25.21 10.52
N VAL A 328 -8.75 -24.27 10.06
CA VAL A 328 -8.62 -23.61 8.76
C VAL A 328 -8.77 -22.10 8.92
N GLY A 329 -8.23 -21.34 7.97
CA GLY A 329 -8.43 -19.90 7.96
C GLY A 329 -7.89 -19.20 6.71
N LEU A 330 -8.21 -17.91 6.60
CA LEU A 330 -7.78 -17.03 5.53
C LEU A 330 -6.71 -16.05 6.00
N LEU A 331 -5.79 -15.73 5.10
CA LEU A 331 -4.80 -14.68 5.21
C LEU A 331 -5.10 -13.57 4.21
N TRP A 332 -4.53 -12.40 4.46
CA TRP A 332 -4.91 -11.17 3.78
C TRP A 332 -4.63 -11.07 2.26
N ARG A 333 -3.90 -12.03 1.67
CA ARG A 333 -3.49 -12.06 0.25
C ARG A 333 -4.11 -13.24 -0.52
N GLY A 334 -5.23 -13.75 -0.02
CA GLY A 334 -5.87 -14.90 -0.64
C GLY A 334 -5.13 -16.20 -0.40
N LEU A 335 -4.20 -16.27 0.56
CA LEU A 335 -3.65 -17.54 1.04
C LEU A 335 -4.57 -18.09 2.11
N MET A 336 -4.92 -19.36 2.03
CA MET A 336 -5.61 -20.08 3.10
C MET A 336 -4.67 -21.08 3.77
N PHE A 337 -4.99 -21.50 4.98
CA PHE A 337 -4.19 -22.47 5.73
C PHE A 337 -5.04 -23.60 6.28
N ARG A 338 -4.41 -24.75 6.52
CA ARG A 338 -5.02 -25.95 7.12
C ARG A 338 -4.07 -26.56 8.13
N TYR A 339 -4.60 -26.99 9.26
CA TYR A 339 -3.87 -27.74 10.28
C TYR A 339 -4.77 -28.83 10.87
N ASN A 340 -4.32 -30.09 10.83
CA ASN A 340 -5.01 -31.18 11.51
C ASN A 340 -4.33 -31.49 12.86
N PRO A 341 -5.04 -31.36 13.99
CA PRO A 341 -4.45 -31.63 15.30
C PRO A 341 -4.20 -33.11 15.60
N GLN A 342 -4.81 -34.04 14.86
CA GLN A 342 -4.63 -35.49 15.10
C GLN A 342 -3.36 -36.01 14.43
N THR A 343 -3.07 -35.54 13.21
CA THR A 343 -1.94 -36.01 12.40
C THR A 343 -0.76 -35.03 12.38
N GLY A 344 -0.98 -33.76 12.72
CA GLY A 344 -0.02 -32.68 12.53
C GLY A 344 0.09 -32.21 11.07
N ALA A 345 -0.72 -32.74 10.15
CA ALA A 345 -0.72 -32.36 8.75
C ALA A 345 -1.06 -30.87 8.60
N LYS A 346 -0.29 -30.16 7.77
CA LYS A 346 -0.42 -28.71 7.60
C LYS A 346 -0.06 -28.27 6.20
N SER A 347 -0.76 -27.25 5.70
CA SER A 347 -0.49 -26.67 4.39
C SER A 347 -0.98 -25.23 4.29
N PHE A 348 -0.39 -24.50 3.35
CA PHE A 348 -0.91 -23.25 2.82
C PHE A 348 -1.34 -23.48 1.37
N VAL A 349 -2.47 -22.90 0.97
CA VAL A 349 -3.03 -23.03 -0.38
C VAL A 349 -3.42 -21.64 -0.88
N GLN A 350 -2.93 -21.25 -2.05
CA GLN A 350 -3.39 -20.02 -2.70
C GLN A 350 -4.83 -20.24 -3.18
N THR A 351 -5.73 -19.36 -2.77
CA THR A 351 -7.14 -19.43 -3.16
C THR A 351 -7.35 -18.89 -4.56
N ALA A 352 -8.49 -19.24 -5.16
CA ALA A 352 -8.93 -18.71 -6.45
C ALA A 352 -9.67 -17.36 -6.34
N VAL A 353 -9.63 -16.69 -5.17
CA VAL A 353 -10.20 -15.35 -5.01
C VAL A 353 -9.49 -14.40 -5.97
N LYS A 354 -10.26 -13.68 -6.77
CA LYS A 354 -9.70 -12.77 -7.78
C LYS A 354 -9.18 -11.51 -7.09
N GLY A 355 -7.95 -11.12 -7.43
CA GLY A 355 -7.37 -9.86 -7.01
C GLY A 355 -8.01 -8.66 -7.71
N GLU A 356 -7.88 -7.48 -7.11
CA GLU A 356 -8.38 -6.23 -7.67
C GLU A 356 -7.25 -5.38 -8.25
N PRO A 357 -7.52 -4.56 -9.28
CA PRO A 357 -6.56 -3.59 -9.79
C PRO A 357 -5.97 -2.73 -8.68
N ILE A 358 -4.67 -2.46 -8.77
CA ILE A 358 -3.94 -1.65 -7.79
C ILE A 358 -3.42 -0.39 -8.47
N ASP A 359 -3.66 0.74 -7.82
CA ASP A 359 -3.14 2.03 -8.28
C ASP A 359 -1.61 2.00 -8.37
N VAL A 360 -1.06 2.48 -9.48
CA VAL A 360 0.39 2.58 -9.66
C VAL A 360 0.88 3.83 -8.93
N THR A 361 1.83 3.68 -8.00
CA THR A 361 2.45 4.81 -7.26
C THR A 361 3.85 5.16 -7.75
N THR A 362 4.49 4.29 -8.52
CA THR A 362 5.85 4.52 -9.01
C THR A 362 6.11 3.71 -10.26
N LEU A 363 6.84 4.33 -11.19
CA LEU A 363 7.32 3.73 -12.43
C LEU A 363 8.82 4.01 -12.57
N ALA A 364 9.60 3.02 -12.98
CA ALA A 364 11.01 3.21 -13.28
C ALA A 364 11.49 2.20 -14.32
N GLN A 365 12.46 2.58 -15.13
CA GLN A 365 13.23 1.62 -15.91
C GLN A 365 14.19 0.88 -14.97
N GLY A 366 14.22 -0.46 -15.08
CA GLY A 366 15.17 -1.30 -14.34
C GLY A 366 16.51 -1.47 -15.04
N PRO A 367 17.47 -2.14 -14.39
CA PRO A 367 18.82 -2.35 -14.93
C PRO A 367 18.88 -3.30 -16.14
N ASP A 368 17.82 -4.07 -16.35
CA ASP A 368 17.61 -5.02 -17.45
C ASP A 368 16.86 -4.41 -18.64
N GLY A 369 16.52 -3.12 -18.57
CA GLY A 369 15.78 -2.42 -19.62
C GLY A 369 14.27 -2.62 -19.57
N ARG A 370 13.73 -3.39 -18.63
CA ARG A 370 12.28 -3.51 -18.43
C ARG A 370 11.73 -2.27 -17.71
N MET A 371 10.41 -2.09 -17.81
CA MET A 371 9.69 -1.13 -16.98
C MET A 371 9.21 -1.82 -15.71
N TYR A 372 9.31 -1.13 -14.57
CA TYR A 372 8.85 -1.64 -13.28
C TYR A 372 7.76 -0.74 -12.73
N ALA A 373 6.73 -1.35 -12.17
CA ALA A 373 5.61 -0.68 -11.53
C ALA A 373 5.47 -1.13 -10.08
N GLY A 374 5.22 -0.19 -9.17
CA GLY A 374 4.94 -0.47 -7.76
C GLY A 374 3.61 0.15 -7.32
N GLY A 375 2.86 -0.57 -6.49
CA GLY A 375 1.46 -0.27 -6.21
C GLY A 375 1.15 0.47 -4.91
N PHE A 376 -0.07 1.00 -4.82
CA PHE A 376 -0.71 1.67 -3.68
C PHE A 376 -2.09 1.04 -3.38
N LEU A 377 -2.58 0.90 -2.16
CA LEU A 377 -1.90 0.83 -0.85
C LEU A 377 -1.58 -0.63 -0.49
N ASN A 378 -2.26 -1.56 -1.16
CA ASN A 378 -1.99 -3.00 -1.11
C ASN A 378 -0.58 -3.32 -1.59
N GLY A 379 0.11 -2.41 -2.28
CA GLY A 379 1.44 -2.70 -2.80
C GLY A 379 1.35 -3.65 -3.99
N GLY A 380 2.33 -4.52 -4.14
CA GLY A 380 2.55 -5.27 -5.37
C GLY A 380 3.62 -4.62 -6.23
N PHE A 381 4.32 -5.47 -6.96
CA PHE A 381 5.48 -5.11 -7.75
C PHE A 381 5.44 -5.90 -9.06
N ALA A 382 5.54 -5.22 -10.20
CA ALA A 382 5.50 -5.85 -11.51
C ALA A 382 6.69 -5.44 -12.36
N ALA A 383 7.24 -6.41 -13.09
CA ALA A 383 8.13 -6.17 -14.22
C ALA A 383 7.30 -6.26 -15.51
N LEU A 384 7.50 -5.28 -16.38
CA LEU A 384 6.74 -5.08 -17.61
C LEU A 384 7.72 -5.10 -18.79
N ASP A 385 7.33 -5.82 -19.83
CA ASP A 385 8.04 -5.80 -21.09
C ASP A 385 7.93 -4.40 -21.72
N GLN A 386 9.07 -3.82 -22.07
CA GLN A 386 9.17 -2.44 -22.56
C GLN A 386 8.62 -2.26 -23.99
N GLU A 387 8.45 -3.33 -24.76
CA GLU A 387 7.97 -3.27 -26.15
C GLU A 387 6.45 -3.48 -26.23
N THR A 388 5.91 -4.36 -25.40
CA THR A 388 4.49 -4.76 -25.44
C THR A 388 3.66 -4.19 -24.30
N GLY A 389 4.29 -3.76 -23.20
CA GLY A 389 3.58 -3.40 -21.98
C GLY A 389 3.01 -4.57 -21.20
N GLN A 390 3.21 -5.80 -21.66
CA GLN A 390 2.72 -6.99 -20.97
C GLN A 390 3.49 -7.23 -19.67
N ARG A 391 2.76 -7.72 -18.67
CA ARG A 391 3.33 -8.10 -17.39
C ARG A 391 4.15 -9.38 -17.53
N ALA A 392 5.46 -9.24 -17.41
CA ALA A 392 6.39 -10.36 -17.38
C ALA A 392 6.36 -11.05 -16.02
N GLU A 393 6.30 -10.26 -14.93
CA GLU A 393 6.32 -10.76 -13.56
C GLU A 393 5.37 -9.96 -12.67
N PHE A 394 4.81 -10.61 -11.66
CA PHE A 394 4.06 -9.99 -10.58
C PHE A 394 4.44 -10.64 -9.25
N HIS A 395 4.69 -9.80 -8.24
CA HIS A 395 5.00 -10.24 -6.90
C HIS A 395 4.20 -9.45 -5.88
N THR A 396 3.60 -10.14 -4.91
CA THR A 396 3.06 -9.49 -3.71
C THR A 396 4.21 -8.82 -2.96
N PHE A 397 4.13 -7.51 -2.81
CA PHE A 397 5.18 -6.72 -2.17
C PHE A 397 4.61 -5.49 -1.48
N SER A 398 5.48 -4.77 -0.77
CA SER A 398 5.16 -3.51 -0.12
C SER A 398 4.57 -2.47 -1.07
N GLN A 399 3.82 -1.52 -0.52
CA GLN A 399 3.62 -0.24 -1.19
C GLN A 399 4.98 0.38 -1.52
N SER A 400 5.17 0.73 -2.78
CA SER A 400 6.41 1.28 -3.32
C SER A 400 6.29 2.79 -3.53
N GLU A 401 7.26 3.55 -3.02
CA GLU A 401 7.24 5.01 -2.95
C GLU A 401 8.12 5.68 -4.00
N GLY A 402 9.20 5.00 -4.40
CA GLY A 402 10.19 5.47 -5.36
C GLY A 402 11.06 4.31 -5.80
N MET A 403 11.57 4.38 -7.04
CA MET A 403 12.43 3.34 -7.62
C MET A 403 13.54 3.96 -8.46
N VAL A 404 14.73 3.36 -8.44
CA VAL A 404 15.84 3.79 -9.30
C VAL A 404 16.78 2.63 -9.61
N ALA A 405 17.23 2.52 -10.86
CA ALA A 405 18.30 1.62 -11.22
C ALA A 405 19.67 2.20 -10.81
N HIS A 406 20.51 1.39 -10.17
CA HIS A 406 21.87 1.75 -9.83
C HIS A 406 22.77 0.52 -9.90
N ARG A 407 23.84 0.58 -10.71
CA ARG A 407 24.87 -0.47 -10.81
C ARG A 407 24.34 -1.90 -10.98
N GLY A 408 23.40 -2.08 -11.91
CA GLY A 408 22.86 -3.41 -12.24
C GLY A 408 21.75 -3.91 -11.34
N ARG A 409 21.30 -3.12 -10.35
CA ARG A 409 20.17 -3.45 -9.47
C ARG A 409 19.10 -2.37 -9.52
N LEU A 410 17.87 -2.76 -9.22
CA LEU A 410 16.76 -1.84 -8.98
C LEU A 410 16.62 -1.62 -7.48
N TYR A 411 16.61 -0.36 -7.04
CA TYR A 411 16.41 -0.01 -5.65
C TYR A 411 14.97 0.45 -5.45
N ILE A 412 14.32 -0.06 -4.40
CA ILE A 412 12.89 0.15 -4.15
C ILE A 412 12.73 0.79 -2.77
N GLY A 413 12.13 1.97 -2.75
CA GLY A 413 11.69 2.63 -1.53
C GLY A 413 10.31 2.12 -1.13
N ALA A 414 10.15 1.67 0.11
CA ALA A 414 8.96 0.95 0.56
C ALA A 414 8.34 1.58 1.82
N TYR A 415 7.01 1.67 1.84
CA TYR A 415 6.20 2.11 2.97
C TYR A 415 5.69 0.90 3.79
N PRO A 416 5.64 0.93 5.13
CA PRO A 416 6.08 2.01 6.03
C PRO A 416 7.58 1.93 6.37
N GLU A 417 8.00 2.71 7.39
CA GLU A 417 9.34 2.72 8.02
C GLU A 417 10.46 3.30 7.16
N ALA A 418 10.12 3.90 6.01
CA ALA A 418 11.08 4.40 5.04
C ALA A 418 12.17 3.37 4.68
N ARG A 419 11.75 2.12 4.44
CA ARG A 419 12.64 1.01 4.09
C ARG A 419 13.16 1.15 2.66
N VAL A 420 14.42 0.78 2.43
CA VAL A 420 15.02 0.70 1.09
C VAL A 420 15.52 -0.71 0.83
N TYR A 421 15.13 -1.27 -0.31
CA TYR A 421 15.51 -2.60 -0.75
C TYR A 421 16.34 -2.55 -2.06
N ALA A 422 17.16 -3.55 -2.29
CA ALA A 422 17.82 -3.81 -3.58
C ALA A 422 17.26 -5.09 -4.21
N TYR A 423 16.79 -4.98 -5.45
CA TYR A 423 16.33 -6.07 -6.29
C TYR A 423 17.33 -6.35 -7.41
N ASP A 424 17.69 -7.61 -7.58
CA ASP A 424 18.45 -8.11 -8.72
C ASP A 424 17.52 -8.94 -9.61
N PRO A 425 17.14 -8.44 -10.81
CA PRO A 425 16.23 -9.18 -11.69
C PRO A 425 16.86 -10.44 -12.29
N GLY A 426 18.17 -10.65 -12.14
CA GLY A 426 18.83 -11.90 -12.54
C GLY A 426 18.69 -13.02 -11.51
N LEU A 427 18.14 -12.73 -10.32
CA LEU A 427 17.94 -13.70 -9.24
C LEU A 427 16.45 -13.98 -9.03
N PRO A 428 16.06 -15.19 -8.60
CA PRO A 428 14.66 -15.48 -8.26
C PRO A 428 14.12 -14.50 -7.22
N TRP A 429 12.84 -14.13 -7.36
CA TRP A 429 12.17 -13.35 -6.33
C TRP A 429 11.98 -14.18 -5.06
N ASN A 430 12.38 -13.63 -3.92
CA ASN A 430 12.02 -14.16 -2.61
C ASN A 430 11.86 -13.02 -1.60
N SER A 431 10.63 -12.85 -1.09
CA SER A 431 10.34 -11.89 -0.03
C SER A 431 9.86 -12.59 1.22
N THR A 432 10.71 -12.70 2.23
CA THR A 432 10.33 -13.25 3.54
C THR A 432 9.28 -12.39 4.26
N GLU A 433 9.16 -11.11 3.91
CA GLU A 433 8.16 -10.20 4.48
C GLU A 433 6.80 -10.30 3.77
N TYR A 434 6.77 -10.51 2.45
CA TYR A 434 5.53 -10.38 1.65
C TYR A 434 5.12 -11.63 0.86
N SER A 435 6.00 -12.63 0.77
CA SER A 435 5.72 -13.93 0.17
C SER A 435 6.41 -15.04 0.98
N PRO A 436 6.14 -15.13 2.31
CA PRO A 436 6.75 -16.10 3.19
C PRO A 436 6.35 -17.50 2.76
N SER A 437 7.34 -18.35 2.52
CA SER A 437 7.15 -19.78 2.29
C SER A 437 7.59 -20.57 3.54
N PRO A 438 6.88 -21.64 3.92
CA PRO A 438 7.38 -22.58 4.93
C PRO A 438 8.58 -23.39 4.43
N GLU A 439 8.82 -23.45 3.12
CA GLU A 439 10.03 -24.06 2.56
C GLU A 439 11.22 -23.09 2.65
N PRO A 440 12.46 -23.59 2.86
CA PRO A 440 13.64 -22.73 2.85
C PRO A 440 13.76 -22.01 1.50
N GLY A 441 13.42 -20.72 1.47
CA GLY A 441 13.56 -19.90 0.27
C GLY A 441 15.03 -19.60 -0.06
N HIS A 442 15.26 -19.06 -1.25
CA HIS A 442 16.56 -18.47 -1.63
C HIS A 442 16.92 -17.29 -0.70
N GLU A 443 18.11 -16.71 -0.82
CA GLU A 443 18.40 -15.43 -0.14
C GLU A 443 17.35 -14.36 -0.52
N PRO A 444 16.95 -13.45 0.39
CA PRO A 444 15.96 -12.42 0.09
C PRO A 444 16.35 -11.60 -1.16
N ASN A 445 15.44 -11.54 -2.12
CA ASN A 445 15.55 -10.72 -3.32
C ASN A 445 14.14 -10.23 -3.68
N PRO A 446 13.76 -9.00 -3.31
CA PRO A 446 14.65 -7.90 -2.96
C PRO A 446 15.18 -7.97 -1.51
N ALA A 447 16.46 -7.65 -1.34
CA ALA A 447 17.12 -7.60 -0.02
C ALA A 447 16.93 -6.24 0.65
N ARG A 448 16.51 -6.21 1.91
CA ARG A 448 16.42 -4.97 2.71
C ARG A 448 17.83 -4.46 3.01
N LEU A 449 18.09 -3.18 2.73
CA LEU A 449 19.38 -2.55 2.99
C LEU A 449 19.40 -1.79 4.30
N PHE A 450 18.39 -0.93 4.50
CA PHE A 450 18.24 -0.07 5.67
C PHE A 450 16.80 0.46 5.76
N ASP A 451 16.48 1.09 6.87
CA ASP A 451 15.24 1.80 7.14
C ASP A 451 15.50 2.99 8.07
N PHE A 452 14.46 3.76 8.34
CA PHE A 452 14.54 4.93 9.22
C PHE A 452 13.37 4.95 10.22
N ALA A 453 12.94 3.78 10.70
CA ALA A 453 11.88 3.67 11.70
C ALA A 453 12.26 4.37 13.01
N THR A 454 13.51 4.19 13.45
CA THR A 454 14.08 4.83 14.65
C THR A 454 14.07 6.35 14.56
N ASP A 455 14.24 6.88 13.35
CA ASP A 455 14.24 8.31 13.04
C ASP A 455 12.84 8.87 12.80
N LYS A 456 11.80 8.06 13.05
CA LYS A 456 10.39 8.42 12.84
C LYS A 456 10.11 8.82 11.38
N GLN A 457 10.65 8.05 10.44
CA GLN A 457 10.39 8.21 9.02
C GLN A 457 9.45 7.12 8.49
N ILE A 458 8.68 7.46 7.47
CA ILE A 458 7.60 6.59 6.99
C ILE A 458 7.64 6.31 5.48
N ARG A 459 8.10 7.25 4.66
CA ARG A 459 8.16 7.10 3.19
C ARG A 459 9.53 7.52 2.64
N PRO A 460 10.22 6.69 1.85
CA PRO A 460 11.44 7.06 1.14
C PRO A 460 11.11 7.32 -0.34
N ARG A 461 10.51 8.49 -0.65
CA ARG A 461 10.01 8.82 -1.99
C ARG A 461 11.13 9.20 -2.97
N ALA A 462 12.19 9.83 -2.48
CA ALA A 462 13.27 10.30 -3.34
C ALA A 462 14.41 9.29 -3.34
N LEU A 463 14.65 8.61 -4.47
CA LEU A 463 15.83 7.76 -4.67
C LEU A 463 16.57 8.21 -5.92
N VAL A 464 17.90 8.30 -5.85
CA VAL A 464 18.72 8.65 -7.01
C VAL A 464 20.07 7.92 -7.00
N SER A 465 20.53 7.52 -8.19
CA SER A 465 21.92 7.09 -8.40
C SER A 465 22.86 8.30 -8.26
N ALA A 466 23.66 8.33 -7.20
CA ALA A 466 24.52 9.43 -6.81
C ALA A 466 26.01 9.11 -7.08
N GLY A 467 26.35 8.91 -8.35
CA GLY A 467 27.69 8.50 -8.77
C GLY A 467 27.99 7.07 -8.32
N ARG A 468 28.88 6.91 -7.33
CA ARG A 468 29.18 5.58 -6.75
C ARG A 468 28.24 5.16 -5.63
N TYR A 469 27.39 6.07 -5.16
CA TYR A 469 26.49 5.91 -4.03
C TYR A 469 25.04 5.82 -4.52
N LEU A 470 24.17 5.34 -3.64
CA LEU A 470 22.73 5.57 -3.73
C LEU A 470 22.37 6.67 -2.72
N ALA A 471 21.52 7.61 -3.09
CA ALA A 471 20.99 8.58 -2.14
C ALA A 471 19.48 8.40 -1.98
N ALA A 472 18.99 8.62 -0.75
CA ALA A 472 17.59 8.54 -0.39
C ALA A 472 17.15 9.80 0.37
N GLY A 473 15.93 10.27 0.08
CA GLY A 473 15.25 11.33 0.80
C GLY A 473 13.91 10.83 1.34
N THR A 474 13.60 11.17 2.58
CA THR A 474 12.42 10.63 3.27
C THR A 474 11.40 11.68 3.68
N MET A 475 10.20 11.19 4.01
CA MET A 475 9.15 11.91 4.71
C MET A 475 8.95 11.32 6.12
N PRO A 476 8.75 12.17 7.15
CA PRO A 476 8.55 11.75 8.52
C PRO A 476 7.16 11.15 8.76
N ASP A 477 7.05 10.38 9.84
CA ASP A 477 5.84 9.76 10.36
C ASP A 477 4.88 10.79 10.97
N LEU A 478 3.64 10.37 11.27
CA LEU A 478 2.63 11.19 11.91
C LEU A 478 3.15 11.79 13.23
N GLY A 479 2.94 13.09 13.42
CA GLY A 479 3.39 13.84 14.59
C GLY A 479 4.79 14.43 14.45
N HIS A 480 5.47 14.21 13.32
CA HIS A 480 6.84 14.65 13.10
C HIS A 480 7.01 15.43 11.78
N LEU A 481 7.98 16.35 11.76
CA LEU A 481 8.44 17.10 10.59
C LEU A 481 9.96 16.91 10.42
N GLY A 482 10.49 17.24 9.23
CA GLY A 482 11.91 17.05 8.91
C GLY A 482 12.27 15.64 8.44
N GLY A 483 12.56 15.52 7.14
CA GLY A 483 13.00 14.30 6.48
C GLY A 483 14.49 14.00 6.68
N VAL A 484 14.88 12.76 6.40
CA VAL A 484 16.27 12.28 6.37
C VAL A 484 16.82 12.40 4.94
N LEU A 485 18.03 12.94 4.80
CA LEU A 485 18.89 12.73 3.64
C LEU A 485 19.88 11.63 3.97
N ALA A 486 19.88 10.56 3.18
CA ALA A 486 20.76 9.41 3.37
C ALA A 486 21.62 9.15 2.13
N VAL A 487 22.86 8.76 2.35
CA VAL A 487 23.81 8.35 1.29
C VAL A 487 24.37 6.98 1.67
N TRP A 488 24.13 5.98 0.83
CA TRP A 488 24.53 4.59 1.05
C TRP A 488 25.65 4.17 0.10
N ASP A 489 26.67 3.47 0.62
CA ASP A 489 27.79 2.94 -0.17
C ASP A 489 27.61 1.44 -0.48
N PRO A 490 27.33 1.07 -1.74
CA PRO A 490 27.24 -0.34 -2.13
C PRO A 490 28.51 -1.15 -1.91
N ARG A 491 29.68 -0.51 -1.78
CA ARG A 491 30.94 -1.22 -1.55
C ARG A 491 31.12 -1.69 -0.11
N THR A 492 30.58 -0.94 0.85
CA THR A 492 30.67 -1.29 2.27
C THR A 492 29.37 -1.88 2.81
N GLY A 493 28.25 -1.67 2.10
CA GLY A 493 26.92 -2.05 2.56
C GLY A 493 26.35 -1.10 3.62
N ALA A 494 27.04 -0.01 3.96
CA ALA A 494 26.66 0.88 5.05
C ALA A 494 26.20 2.26 4.57
N LEU A 495 25.40 2.93 5.40
CA LEU A 495 25.13 4.36 5.25
C LEU A 495 26.43 5.14 5.50
N LYS A 496 26.88 5.88 4.49
CA LYS A 496 27.96 6.87 4.60
C LYS A 496 27.50 8.10 5.38
N HIS A 497 26.25 8.49 5.19
CA HIS A 497 25.64 9.65 5.82
C HIS A 497 24.13 9.44 5.99
N ALA A 498 23.57 9.94 7.09
CA ALA A 498 22.14 10.03 7.33
C ALA A 498 21.87 11.18 8.29
N GLU A 499 21.10 12.19 7.86
CA GLU A 499 20.83 13.38 8.67
C GLU A 499 19.38 13.85 8.48
N ARG A 500 18.71 14.13 9.60
CA ARG A 500 17.40 14.80 9.61
C ARG A 500 17.57 16.31 9.50
N ASN A 501 16.59 16.98 8.93
CA ASN A 501 16.53 18.45 8.89
C ASN A 501 17.70 19.10 8.14
N VAL A 502 18.23 18.45 7.09
CA VAL A 502 19.10 19.14 6.10
C VAL A 502 18.43 20.43 5.61
N VAL A 503 17.11 20.39 5.48
CA VAL A 503 16.25 21.58 5.46
C VAL A 503 15.28 21.48 6.64
N GLN A 504 15.30 22.49 7.52
CA GLN A 504 14.53 22.49 8.76
C GLN A 504 13.04 22.24 8.53
N ASP A 505 12.49 21.25 9.24
CA ASP A 505 11.07 20.86 9.26
C ASP A 505 10.49 20.40 7.91
N GLN A 506 11.32 20.16 6.89
CA GLN A 506 10.82 19.76 5.57
C GLN A 506 11.20 18.32 5.20
N SER A 507 10.26 17.62 4.56
CA SER A 507 10.49 16.34 3.92
C SER A 507 11.37 16.49 2.68
N ILE A 508 12.07 15.44 2.28
CA ILE A 508 12.84 15.40 1.03
C ILE A 508 12.09 14.48 0.06
N VAL A 509 11.48 15.06 -0.98
CA VAL A 509 10.52 14.36 -1.87
C VAL A 509 11.04 14.17 -3.29
N SER A 510 12.12 14.86 -3.67
CA SER A 510 12.82 14.62 -4.93
C SER A 510 14.32 14.81 -4.77
N LEU A 511 15.11 14.06 -5.55
CA LEU A 511 16.56 14.17 -5.60
C LEU A 511 17.04 14.08 -7.05
N ALA A 512 18.00 14.92 -7.41
CA ALA A 512 18.79 14.84 -8.63
C ALA A 512 20.28 14.87 -8.29
N TYR A 513 21.12 14.24 -9.09
CA TYR A 513 22.57 14.20 -8.86
C TYR A 513 23.34 14.71 -10.09
N ARG A 514 24.38 15.49 -9.84
CA ARG A 514 25.35 15.88 -10.87
C ARG A 514 26.68 16.26 -10.24
N ASP A 515 27.77 15.75 -10.81
CA ASP A 515 29.15 16.18 -10.54
C ASP A 515 29.52 16.25 -9.04
N GLY A 516 29.09 15.26 -8.25
CA GLY A 516 29.39 15.19 -6.81
C GLY A 516 28.41 15.93 -5.90
N VAL A 517 27.37 16.54 -6.46
CA VAL A 517 26.36 17.31 -5.74
C VAL A 517 24.99 16.65 -5.87
N LEU A 518 24.30 16.49 -4.73
CA LEU A 518 22.89 16.15 -4.68
C LEU A 518 22.07 17.44 -4.63
N TYR A 519 21.01 17.50 -5.41
CA TYR A 519 20.04 18.57 -5.39
C TYR A 519 18.70 18.00 -4.93
N GLY A 520 18.11 18.56 -3.89
CA GLY A 520 16.89 18.03 -3.30
C GLY A 520 15.76 19.04 -3.27
N GLY A 521 14.60 18.60 -3.74
CA GLY A 521 13.35 19.33 -3.63
C GLY A 521 12.59 18.85 -2.40
N THR A 522 12.12 19.80 -1.60
CA THR A 522 11.48 19.47 -0.32
C THR A 522 9.95 19.58 -0.38
N SER A 523 9.29 19.12 0.67
CA SER A 523 7.88 19.39 0.94
C SER A 523 7.69 19.82 2.40
N ILE A 524 6.79 20.77 2.64
CA ILE A 524 6.42 21.19 3.99
C ILE A 524 5.59 20.13 4.74
N TYR A 525 5.08 19.12 4.04
CA TYR A 525 4.20 18.09 4.62
C TYR A 525 4.97 16.83 5.07
N SER A 526 4.46 16.18 6.12
CA SER A 526 4.89 14.84 6.54
C SER A 526 4.31 13.75 5.63
N GLY A 527 4.77 12.50 5.80
CA GLY A 527 4.38 11.38 4.94
C GLY A 527 2.88 11.00 4.98
N GLN A 528 2.13 11.48 5.97
CA GLN A 528 0.69 11.28 6.09
C GLN A 528 -0.09 12.61 6.03
N SER A 529 0.60 13.75 5.84
CA SER A 529 0.03 15.11 5.67
C SER A 529 -0.92 15.62 6.76
N ALA A 530 -1.11 14.88 7.85
CA ALA A 530 -1.97 15.27 8.97
C ALA A 530 -1.23 16.10 10.04
N THR A 531 0.11 16.12 10.02
CA THR A 531 0.91 16.98 10.89
C THR A 531 0.96 18.39 10.30
N PRO A 532 0.50 19.43 11.02
CA PRO A 532 0.51 20.79 10.50
C PRO A 532 1.92 21.27 10.13
N PRO A 533 2.15 21.85 8.94
CA PRO A 533 3.46 22.37 8.55
C PRO A 533 3.84 23.62 9.36
N THR A 534 5.13 23.78 9.65
CA THR A 534 5.70 24.98 10.30
C THR A 534 6.35 25.96 9.31
N GLN A 535 6.62 25.50 8.08
CA GLN A 535 7.26 26.28 7.03
C GLN A 535 6.23 26.70 5.97
N PRO A 536 6.34 27.92 5.40
CA PRO A 536 5.33 28.45 4.47
C PRO A 536 5.45 27.88 3.05
N GLU A 537 6.62 27.37 2.68
CA GLU A 537 6.95 26.98 1.31
C GLU A 537 8.12 25.99 1.24
N ALA A 538 8.18 25.27 0.12
CA ALA A 538 9.24 24.33 -0.17
C ALA A 538 10.53 25.01 -0.64
N LYS A 539 11.65 24.36 -0.38
CA LYS A 539 12.99 24.79 -0.73
C LYS A 539 13.65 23.80 -1.68
N LEU A 540 14.57 24.32 -2.49
CA LEU A 540 15.55 23.54 -3.22
C LEU A 540 16.89 23.68 -2.52
N PHE A 541 17.55 22.57 -2.21
CA PHE A 541 18.87 22.56 -1.61
C PHE A 541 19.91 21.87 -2.50
N ALA A 542 21.18 22.18 -2.26
CA ALA A 542 22.33 21.47 -2.81
C ALA A 542 23.22 20.95 -1.69
N TRP A 543 23.64 19.70 -1.81
CA TRP A 543 24.42 18.97 -0.81
C TRP A 543 25.69 18.38 -1.45
N SER A 544 26.83 18.60 -0.81
CA SER A 544 28.10 18.01 -1.25
C SER A 544 28.22 16.57 -0.79
N VAL A 545 28.23 15.62 -1.73
CA VAL A 545 28.41 14.19 -1.41
C VAL A 545 29.83 13.92 -0.89
N LYS A 546 30.81 14.72 -1.27
CA LYS A 546 32.20 14.55 -0.81
C LYS A 546 32.39 15.06 0.62
N GLU A 547 31.83 16.23 0.90
CA GLU A 547 32.09 16.96 2.15
C GLU A 547 31.01 16.71 3.22
N ASP A 548 29.94 16.01 2.85
CA ASP A 548 28.79 15.73 3.72
C ASP A 548 28.26 16.99 4.41
N ARG A 549 27.99 18.01 3.59
CA ARG A 549 27.41 19.27 4.06
C ARG A 549 26.49 19.93 3.05
N LEU A 550 25.55 20.71 3.58
CA LEU A 550 24.74 21.64 2.82
C LEU A 550 25.63 22.70 2.17
N LEU A 551 25.44 22.92 0.87
CA LEU A 551 26.13 23.96 0.10
C LEU A 551 25.31 25.25 0.06
N TRP A 552 24.00 25.11 -0.17
CA TRP A 552 23.04 26.20 -0.21
C TRP A 552 21.61 25.66 -0.24
N GLU A 553 20.66 26.54 0.08
CA GLU A 553 19.23 26.35 -0.16
C GLU A 553 18.61 27.65 -0.68
N ILE A 554 17.58 27.54 -1.52
CA ILE A 554 16.81 28.65 -2.08
C ILE A 554 15.32 28.30 -2.13
N VAL A 555 14.47 29.31 -2.33
CA VAL A 555 13.05 29.13 -2.63
C VAL A 555 12.84 29.36 -4.13
N PRO A 556 12.79 28.31 -4.97
CA PRO A 556 12.64 28.50 -6.40
C PRO A 556 11.19 28.76 -6.84
N ALA A 557 10.21 28.41 -6.00
CA ALA A 557 8.79 28.54 -6.30
C ALA A 557 8.04 29.11 -5.09
N PRO A 558 7.98 30.46 -4.95
CA PRO A 558 7.39 31.11 -3.80
C PRO A 558 5.95 30.65 -3.52
N GLY A 559 5.65 30.37 -2.25
CA GLY A 559 4.34 29.95 -1.75
C GLY A 559 3.90 28.54 -2.18
N LYS A 560 4.74 27.76 -2.86
CA LYS A 560 4.41 26.38 -3.24
C LYS A 560 4.85 25.40 -2.14
N PRO A 561 4.01 24.41 -1.77
CA PRO A 561 4.26 23.56 -0.60
C PRO A 561 5.22 22.40 -0.86
N ALA A 562 5.53 22.09 -2.12
CA ALA A 562 6.43 21.00 -2.48
C ALA A 562 7.13 21.24 -3.83
N ILE A 563 8.30 20.61 -3.98
CA ILE A 563 9.02 20.44 -5.25
C ILE A 563 9.15 18.93 -5.50
N PRO A 564 8.10 18.27 -6.00
CA PRO A 564 8.00 16.81 -6.02
C PRO A 564 8.85 16.11 -7.09
N ALA A 565 9.43 16.83 -8.05
CA ALA A 565 10.33 16.24 -9.04
C ALA A 565 11.42 17.21 -9.48
N LEU A 566 12.60 16.64 -9.77
CA LEU A 566 13.79 17.32 -10.24
C LEU A 566 14.46 16.50 -11.35
N THR A 567 14.96 17.15 -12.39
CA THR A 567 15.72 16.50 -13.47
C THR A 567 16.69 17.46 -14.14
N PHE A 568 17.79 16.97 -14.69
CA PHE A 568 18.72 17.80 -15.46
C PHE A 568 18.43 17.73 -16.96
N ASP A 569 18.50 18.86 -17.64
CA ASP A 569 18.57 18.86 -19.11
C ASP A 569 19.99 18.59 -19.62
N ALA A 570 20.13 18.38 -20.94
CA ALA A 570 21.42 18.16 -21.58
C ALA A 570 22.40 19.35 -21.47
N ARG A 571 21.94 20.54 -21.06
CA ARG A 571 22.78 21.74 -20.90
C ARG A 571 23.25 21.94 -19.46
N GLY A 572 22.78 21.14 -18.51
CA GLY A 572 23.15 21.30 -17.10
C GLY A 572 22.23 22.18 -16.28
N ARG A 573 21.09 22.60 -16.82
CA ARG A 573 20.09 23.27 -15.99
C ARG A 573 19.30 22.25 -15.20
N LEU A 574 19.12 22.53 -13.92
CA LEU A 574 18.27 21.74 -13.05
C LEU A 574 16.84 22.22 -13.21
N TRP A 575 15.96 21.35 -13.68
CA TRP A 575 14.54 21.62 -13.82
C TRP A 575 13.76 21.01 -12.66
N GLY A 576 12.74 21.72 -12.21
CA GLY A 576 11.81 21.25 -11.19
C GLY A 576 10.37 21.65 -11.50
N ILE A 577 9.43 20.97 -10.84
CA ILE A 577 8.00 21.30 -10.89
C ILE A 577 7.53 21.62 -9.46
N ALA A 578 6.64 22.62 -9.31
CA ALA A 578 6.03 22.99 -8.03
C ALA A 578 4.66 23.63 -8.25
N GLY A 579 3.60 23.02 -7.72
CA GLY A 579 2.22 23.44 -8.03
C GLY A 579 1.98 23.41 -9.55
N GLY A 580 1.50 24.50 -10.12
CA GLY A 580 1.30 24.68 -11.56
C GLY A 580 2.45 25.32 -12.32
N GLU A 581 3.68 25.20 -11.85
CA GLU A 581 4.86 25.80 -12.49
C GLU A 581 5.97 24.79 -12.71
N VAL A 582 6.63 24.90 -13.85
CA VAL A 582 7.93 24.26 -14.14
C VAL A 582 8.98 25.35 -14.16
N PHE A 583 10.10 25.16 -13.49
CA PHE A 583 11.18 26.15 -13.38
C PHE A 583 12.54 25.52 -13.68
N ALA A 584 13.49 26.33 -14.15
CA ALA A 584 14.88 25.94 -14.33
C ALA A 584 15.78 26.76 -13.41
N VAL A 585 16.76 26.11 -12.78
CA VAL A 585 17.76 26.72 -11.91
C VAL A 585 19.14 26.58 -12.53
N SER A 586 19.88 27.68 -12.53
CA SER A 586 21.33 27.67 -12.72
C SER A 586 21.98 27.27 -11.40
N THR A 587 22.57 26.07 -11.33
CA THR A 587 23.17 25.57 -10.08
C THR A 587 24.44 26.33 -9.69
N ALA A 588 25.12 26.96 -10.66
CA ALA A 588 26.28 27.82 -10.41
C ALA A 588 25.87 29.18 -9.85
N ALA A 589 24.86 29.83 -10.45
CA ALA A 589 24.37 31.13 -10.02
C ALA A 589 23.38 31.05 -8.83
N ARG A 590 22.82 29.86 -8.58
CA ARG A 590 21.85 29.58 -7.49
C ARG A 590 20.57 30.39 -7.64
N GLU A 591 20.12 30.54 -8.88
CA GLU A 591 18.96 31.35 -9.22
C GLU A 591 18.07 30.66 -10.24
N VAL A 592 16.78 30.99 -10.20
CA VAL A 592 15.81 30.57 -11.22
C VAL A 592 16.08 31.38 -12.49
N VAL A 593 16.39 30.67 -13.58
CA VAL A 593 16.70 31.27 -14.89
C VAL A 593 15.57 31.13 -15.89
N GLU A 594 14.59 30.26 -15.62
CA GLU A 594 13.42 30.07 -16.47
C GLU A 594 12.21 29.64 -15.63
N ARG A 595 11.01 30.06 -16.04
CA ARG A 595 9.74 29.65 -15.44
C ARG A 595 8.68 29.54 -16.53
N VAL A 596 7.92 28.44 -16.48
CA VAL A 596 6.77 28.15 -17.32
C VAL A 596 5.58 27.86 -16.42
N THR A 597 4.54 28.66 -16.54
CA THR A 597 3.28 28.46 -15.81
C THR A 597 2.37 27.55 -16.64
N LEU A 598 1.99 26.43 -16.06
CA LEU A 598 1.02 25.47 -16.61
C LEU A 598 -0.40 25.80 -16.13
N SER A 599 -0.55 26.15 -14.85
CA SER A 599 -1.84 26.49 -14.23
C SER A 599 -1.69 27.27 -12.91
N GLY A 600 -2.80 27.67 -12.31
CA GLY A 600 -2.84 28.26 -10.97
C GLY A 600 -2.71 27.28 -9.80
N SER A 601 -2.45 25.98 -10.05
CA SER A 601 -2.44 24.96 -9.00
C SER A 601 -1.38 25.21 -7.91
N ARG A 602 -1.70 24.78 -6.69
CA ARG A 602 -0.80 24.74 -5.52
C ARG A 602 -0.59 23.31 -5.00
N SER A 603 -0.91 22.31 -5.82
CA SER A 603 -0.73 20.90 -5.45
C SER A 603 0.70 20.61 -4.99
N ALA A 604 0.83 19.69 -4.03
CA ALA A 604 2.11 19.13 -3.62
C ALA A 604 2.59 17.98 -4.51
N GLY A 605 1.75 17.51 -5.45
CA GLY A 605 2.06 16.42 -6.37
C GLY A 605 2.48 16.91 -7.76
N GLY A 606 3.37 16.15 -8.39
CA GLY A 606 3.84 16.38 -9.76
C GLY A 606 5.01 15.46 -10.11
N GLN A 607 5.21 15.21 -11.40
CA GLN A 607 6.35 14.45 -11.92
C GLN A 607 7.02 15.20 -13.07
N LEU A 608 8.32 15.00 -13.22
CA LEU A 608 9.11 15.62 -14.29
C LEU A 608 10.29 14.72 -14.64
N ALA A 609 10.45 14.40 -15.92
CA ALA A 609 11.56 13.62 -16.43
C ALA A 609 12.10 14.22 -17.73
N TYR A 610 13.43 14.23 -17.87
CA TYR A 610 14.09 14.63 -19.11
C TYR A 610 14.25 13.42 -20.03
N ASN A 611 13.84 13.57 -21.29
CA ASN A 611 14.04 12.57 -22.32
C ASN A 611 15.27 12.93 -23.17
N PRO A 612 16.37 12.16 -23.10
CA PRO A 612 17.59 12.47 -23.82
C PRO A 612 17.49 12.22 -25.33
N ARG A 613 16.55 11.39 -25.78
CA ARG A 613 16.38 11.04 -27.20
C ARG A 613 15.87 12.22 -28.02
N ASP A 614 14.90 12.94 -27.47
CA ASP A 614 14.27 14.09 -28.13
C ASP A 614 14.60 15.45 -27.50
N ARG A 615 15.31 15.41 -26.36
CA ARG A 615 15.75 16.58 -25.60
C ARG A 615 14.62 17.41 -25.03
N LYS A 616 13.45 16.81 -24.75
CA LYS A 616 12.32 17.47 -24.08
C LYS A 616 12.17 17.02 -22.63
N LEU A 617 11.46 17.84 -21.87
CA LEU A 617 10.92 17.47 -20.57
C LEU A 617 9.52 16.91 -20.75
N TYR A 618 9.19 15.91 -19.95
CA TYR A 618 7.85 15.35 -19.83
C TYR A 618 7.43 15.44 -18.38
N GLY A 619 6.18 15.86 -18.14
CA GLY A 619 5.67 16.02 -16.80
C GLY A 619 4.24 15.55 -16.66
N ALA A 620 3.88 15.21 -15.43
CA ALA A 620 2.50 15.02 -15.01
C ALA A 620 2.21 16.11 -13.99
N HIS A 621 1.24 16.97 -14.33
CA HIS A 621 0.98 18.18 -13.57
C HIS A 621 -0.22 17.96 -12.64
N ALA A 622 0.05 17.92 -11.33
CA ALA A 622 -0.95 17.93 -10.26
C ALA A 622 -2.13 16.94 -10.40
N GLY A 623 -1.95 15.80 -11.09
CA GLY A 623 -3.07 14.88 -11.35
C GLY A 623 -4.09 15.44 -12.34
N GLN A 624 -3.67 16.24 -13.33
CA GLN A 624 -4.56 16.89 -14.31
C GLN A 624 -4.24 16.50 -15.75
N ASP A 625 -2.96 16.51 -16.11
CA ASP A 625 -2.52 16.28 -17.48
C ASP A 625 -1.08 15.75 -17.57
N VAL A 626 -0.78 15.15 -18.71
CA VAL A 626 0.59 14.87 -19.17
C VAL A 626 0.96 15.93 -20.19
N PHE A 627 2.13 16.54 -20.01
CA PHE A 627 2.65 17.55 -20.93
C PHE A 627 4.06 17.22 -21.40
N SER A 628 4.45 17.80 -22.53
CA SER A 628 5.86 17.97 -22.90
C SER A 628 6.25 19.44 -22.85
N LEU A 629 7.51 19.72 -22.58
CA LEU A 629 8.10 21.04 -22.55
C LEU A 629 9.45 21.00 -23.27
N ASP A 630 9.67 21.88 -24.25
CA ASP A 630 10.99 22.09 -24.85
C ASP A 630 11.82 23.01 -23.94
N PRO A 631 12.86 22.49 -23.26
CA PRO A 631 13.64 23.30 -22.34
C PRO A 631 14.38 24.45 -23.04
N ARG A 632 14.55 24.43 -24.37
CA ARG A 632 15.28 25.50 -25.09
C ARG A 632 14.40 26.71 -25.37
N THR A 633 13.09 26.52 -25.51
CA THR A 633 12.15 27.53 -25.98
C THR A 633 11.06 27.87 -24.98
N GLY A 634 10.90 27.07 -23.92
CA GLY A 634 9.81 27.21 -22.95
C GLY A 634 8.44 26.79 -23.50
N ARG A 635 8.36 26.31 -24.76
CA ARG A 635 7.10 25.89 -25.38
C ARG A 635 6.67 24.55 -24.80
N HIS A 636 5.44 24.50 -24.27
CA HIS A 636 4.83 23.28 -23.78
C HIS A 636 3.64 22.84 -24.65
N THR A 637 3.26 21.58 -24.51
CA THR A 637 2.10 20.97 -25.18
C THR A 637 1.46 19.99 -24.23
N GLU A 638 0.17 20.17 -23.96
CA GLU A 638 -0.66 19.17 -23.30
C GLU A 638 -0.80 17.96 -24.24
N LEU A 639 -0.37 16.79 -23.78
CA LEU A 639 -0.39 15.56 -24.55
C LEU A 639 -1.63 14.73 -24.24
N ARG A 640 -2.13 14.80 -23.01
CA ARG A 640 -3.32 14.10 -22.56
C ARG A 640 -3.86 14.71 -21.27
N GLN A 641 -5.18 14.87 -21.17
CA GLN A 641 -5.86 15.17 -19.91
C GLN A 641 -6.22 13.87 -19.18
N GLY A 642 -6.03 13.87 -17.86
CA GLY A 642 -6.34 12.73 -17.01
C GLY A 642 -5.65 12.81 -15.65
N PRO A 643 -6.09 12.02 -14.65
CA PRO A 643 -5.55 12.04 -13.30
C PRO A 643 -4.16 11.37 -13.20
N VAL A 644 -3.21 11.82 -14.01
CA VAL A 644 -1.87 11.26 -14.08
C VAL A 644 -1.02 11.79 -12.94
N GLN A 645 -0.52 10.87 -12.11
CA GLN A 645 0.34 11.21 -10.98
C GLN A 645 1.77 10.69 -11.12
N HIS A 646 1.97 9.68 -11.98
CA HIS A 646 3.24 8.96 -12.10
C HIS A 646 3.63 8.82 -13.56
N LEU A 647 4.90 9.11 -13.87
CA LEU A 647 5.48 8.90 -15.18
C LEU A 647 6.95 8.49 -15.07
N ALA A 648 7.45 7.85 -16.11
CA ALA A 648 8.86 7.57 -16.31
C ALA A 648 9.20 7.66 -17.80
N VAL A 649 10.46 7.99 -18.10
CA VAL A 649 10.99 7.94 -19.47
C VAL A 649 11.89 6.73 -19.59
N HIS A 650 11.61 5.88 -20.56
CA HIS A 650 12.42 4.71 -20.86
C HIS A 650 13.60 5.07 -21.78
N GLY A 651 14.71 4.33 -21.71
CA GLY A 651 15.94 4.61 -22.49
C GLY A 651 15.79 4.52 -24.02
N ASN A 652 14.72 3.90 -24.53
CA ASN A 652 14.37 3.95 -25.96
C ASN A 652 13.73 5.29 -26.37
N GLY A 653 13.27 6.11 -25.42
CA GLY A 653 12.61 7.40 -25.66
C GLY A 653 11.11 7.40 -25.39
N ASP A 654 10.49 6.25 -25.12
CA ASP A 654 9.07 6.16 -24.78
C ASP A 654 8.79 6.77 -23.41
N VAL A 655 7.61 7.36 -23.26
CA VAL A 655 7.16 7.93 -21.98
C VAL A 655 6.01 7.08 -21.46
N TRP A 656 6.20 6.53 -20.27
CA TRP A 656 5.24 5.69 -19.58
C TRP A 656 4.57 6.49 -18.49
N PHE A 657 3.27 6.33 -18.31
CA PHE A 657 2.54 7.01 -17.25
C PHE A 657 1.31 6.22 -16.82
N ALA A 658 0.82 6.50 -15.61
CA ALA A 658 -0.32 5.79 -15.05
C ALA A 658 -1.46 6.72 -14.63
N GLU A 659 -2.70 6.24 -14.82
CA GLU A 659 -3.94 6.83 -14.31
C GLU A 659 -4.64 5.81 -13.40
N GLY A 660 -4.49 5.99 -12.09
CA GLY A 660 -4.89 4.99 -11.12
C GLY A 660 -4.21 3.64 -11.41
N PRO A 661 -4.96 2.56 -11.69
CA PRO A 661 -4.39 1.25 -11.97
C PRO A 661 -4.03 1.04 -13.45
N ARG A 662 -4.35 1.98 -14.34
CA ARG A 662 -4.13 1.81 -15.78
C ARG A 662 -2.82 2.42 -16.24
N LEU A 663 -2.10 1.68 -17.09
CA LEU A 663 -0.83 2.07 -17.65
C LEU A 663 -0.97 2.51 -19.09
N PHE A 664 -0.22 3.54 -19.46
CA PHE A 664 -0.19 4.10 -20.80
C PHE A 664 1.25 4.30 -21.26
N ARG A 665 1.44 4.25 -22.58
CA ARG A 665 2.70 4.56 -23.23
C ARG A 665 2.48 5.59 -24.32
N LEU A 666 3.34 6.58 -24.33
CA LEU A 666 3.47 7.56 -25.40
C LEU A 666 4.63 7.13 -26.30
N THR A 667 4.30 6.66 -27.50
CA THR A 667 5.26 6.35 -28.56
C THR A 667 5.33 7.50 -29.57
N ARG A 668 6.41 7.52 -30.36
CA ARG A 668 6.61 8.51 -31.43
C ARG A 668 6.87 7.88 -32.78
#